data_AF-A0A7J8HCZ6-F1
#
_entry.id   AF-A0A7J8HCZ6-F1
#
_cell.length_a   1.000
_cell.length_b   1.000
_cell.length_c   1.000
_cell.angle_alpha   90.00
_cell.angle_beta   90.00
_cell.angle_gamma   90.00
#
_symmetry.space_group_name_H-M   'P 1'
#
loop_
_entity.id
_entity.type
_entity.pdbx_description
1 polymer ?
#
loop_
_entity_poly.entity_id
_entity_poly.type
_entity_poly.pdbx_seq_one_letter_code
_entity_poly.pdbx_strand_id
1 'polypeptide(L)'
;MTALEILCENECEGTPLENDKNKFLEFKASKEENFYRGGKVSWWNFYFSSEQYSSPFVKREKYERLEAMIQNCADSSKSTCVKIIHLYHHPGCGGTTLAMHILWELRKKFRCAVLKNKTEDFSEIGKQVTNLITHGIANHQEYVPVLLLVDDFEEQGDIYLLQASIQTAIVNKHIRYEKPLVIILNCIRSQNPEKCAKVSDSIALIQQLSPKEQRAFELKLKEIEAQHKNVENFYSFMIMKTNFNQEYIENVVKNILEKQDISTKEAKLFSFLALLNSYVPNTTISLSLCEKFLGITPKKAFWGPEKLEDRMGTYSTILIKTEVVECGKYCGVCIIHPLIATCSLKELKISYELNKSQIVLNMLTENLFYDLGIGRSKYLQDMQTLLLTRQRNEHEGETGTWFSPFIEALHKDEGNAAVKEVLLEGIHRFHPNAFICQALARHFYIKERDFTNALTWAKQAKKIEPSNSYISDTLGQVYKSKIRWWIETNEKNRDISVADLTELLDLAVHASDAFKESQQQSEAREDEATERSYQKSKRQYDIYNIAGYQGEIEVGLYTIQILQFIPFFDNRNELSKRDMINFISGISDIPGDTNNEFKLALKNFIPYLTNLRCRLKKSFDFFDDYFVLLKPRNNVKQNEESRTRRKVSGHFKKYVDIFGSLEESQNSGLRSKLSLPLQVELSRRSLEVLKADKFSGLLEYLIKSQEDAINTMEDTVKKYTFLFEQCAVRIQTREKQNFILANIILYCIKPTSKIVMPTKKLKDQLREVLQQIGFTYPFPEPYFLASLLFWPENQKLDQDSKQMERYAQSLQNSFRGHYKHMYRTKQPIAYFFLGKGNNMNRFVHKGKIDQCFGKTPDINFLWQSGAVWKEKKVQELLLRLKGRAEYNCLYIEYGTNEKVTIPITPAFWGQLRSGRSIEKVSFYLGFSIGGPLAYDIEII
;
A
#
# COMPACT_ATOMS: atom_id res chain seq x y z
N MET A 1 -4.21 -13.15 -26.89
CA MET A 1 -3.94 -12.54 -25.57
C MET A 1 -4.72 -13.30 -24.52
N THR A 2 -4.07 -13.82 -23.49
CA THR A 2 -4.70 -14.70 -22.48
C THR A 2 -5.33 -13.92 -21.32
N ALA A 3 -4.81 -12.75 -20.98
CA ALA A 3 -5.25 -11.95 -19.84
C ALA A 3 -6.31 -10.91 -20.18
N LEU A 4 -6.42 -10.51 -21.45
CA LEU A 4 -7.30 -9.45 -21.93
C LEU A 4 -8.50 -10.02 -22.70
N GLU A 5 -9.66 -9.40 -22.51
CA GLU A 5 -10.82 -9.46 -23.40
C GLU A 5 -10.83 -8.17 -24.23
N ILE A 6 -10.62 -8.27 -25.53
CA ILE A 6 -10.55 -7.10 -26.43
C ILE A 6 -11.96 -6.82 -26.93
N LEU A 7 -12.37 -5.55 -26.86
CA LEU A 7 -13.61 -5.07 -27.47
C LEU A 7 -13.30 -4.50 -28.84
N CYS A 8 -13.69 -5.21 -29.89
CA CYS A 8 -13.48 -4.79 -31.28
C CYS A 8 -14.45 -3.66 -31.68
N GLU A 9 -14.10 -2.89 -32.71
CA GLU A 9 -14.96 -1.83 -33.23
C GLU A 9 -16.29 -2.39 -33.74
N ASN A 10 -16.21 -3.50 -34.48
CA ASN A 10 -17.33 -4.24 -35.05
C ASN A 10 -17.82 -5.36 -34.11
N GLU A 11 -17.58 -5.26 -32.80
CA GLU A 11 -18.07 -6.25 -31.85
C GLU A 11 -19.60 -6.40 -31.98
N CYS A 12 -20.07 -7.65 -32.05
CA CYS A 12 -21.48 -8.01 -32.28
C CYS A 12 -22.04 -7.75 -33.69
N GLU A 13 -21.29 -7.15 -34.61
CA GLU A 13 -21.74 -6.86 -35.98
C GLU A 13 -21.47 -8.02 -36.96
N GLY A 14 -22.33 -8.19 -37.97
CA GLY A 14 -22.11 -9.09 -39.09
C GLY A 14 -22.12 -10.56 -38.71
N THR A 15 -22.86 -10.92 -37.66
CA THR A 15 -22.84 -12.29 -37.14
C THR A 15 -23.83 -13.17 -37.90
N PRO A 16 -23.56 -14.49 -38.06
CA PRO A 16 -24.51 -15.40 -38.70
C PRO A 16 -25.89 -15.43 -38.03
N LEU A 17 -25.97 -15.01 -36.76
CA LEU A 17 -27.21 -14.93 -36.01
C LEU A 17 -28.17 -13.86 -36.56
N GLU A 18 -27.66 -12.77 -37.14
CA GLU A 18 -28.46 -11.68 -37.70
C GLU A 18 -29.22 -12.10 -38.97
N ASN A 19 -28.74 -13.14 -39.65
CA ASN A 19 -29.37 -13.67 -40.87
C ASN A 19 -30.72 -14.37 -40.57
N ASP A 20 -30.96 -14.78 -39.33
CA ASP A 20 -32.21 -15.42 -38.89
C ASP A 20 -32.92 -14.52 -37.88
N LYS A 21 -33.87 -13.72 -38.38
CA LYS A 21 -34.59 -12.71 -37.59
C LYS A 21 -35.26 -13.28 -36.34
N ASN A 22 -35.80 -14.49 -36.41
CA ASN A 22 -36.49 -15.10 -35.27
C ASN A 22 -35.48 -15.52 -34.19
N LYS A 23 -34.40 -16.21 -34.57
CA LYS A 23 -33.34 -16.58 -33.63
C LYS A 23 -32.64 -15.37 -33.03
N PHE A 24 -32.48 -14.30 -33.81
CA PHE A 24 -31.93 -13.04 -33.30
C PHE A 24 -32.83 -12.41 -32.24
N LEU A 25 -34.15 -12.36 -32.46
CA LEU A 25 -35.10 -11.84 -31.47
C LEU A 25 -35.15 -12.69 -30.19
N GLU A 26 -35.11 -14.02 -30.31
CA GLU A 26 -35.03 -14.93 -29.15
C GLU A 26 -33.73 -14.73 -28.36
N PHE A 27 -32.59 -14.62 -29.07
CA PHE A 27 -31.30 -14.36 -28.45
C PHE A 27 -31.26 -13.00 -27.77
N LYS A 28 -31.77 -11.96 -28.43
CA LYS A 28 -31.91 -10.61 -27.88
C LYS A 28 -32.71 -10.66 -26.57
N ALA A 29 -33.90 -11.27 -26.60
CA ALA A 29 -34.75 -11.40 -25.43
C ALA A 29 -34.03 -12.12 -24.28
N SER A 30 -33.36 -13.25 -24.57
CA SER A 30 -32.59 -14.00 -23.58
C SER A 30 -31.45 -13.19 -22.95
N LYS A 31 -30.71 -12.40 -23.75
CA LYS A 31 -29.62 -11.55 -23.27
C LYS A 31 -30.11 -10.37 -22.42
N GLU A 32 -31.25 -9.78 -22.79
CA GLU A 32 -31.90 -8.73 -22.02
C GLU A 32 -32.45 -9.27 -20.69
N GLU A 33 -33.17 -10.39 -20.73
CA GLU A 33 -33.70 -11.05 -19.54
C GLU A 33 -32.59 -11.36 -18.53
N ASN A 34 -31.49 -11.98 -19.00
CA ASN A 34 -30.34 -12.28 -18.15
C ASN A 34 -29.77 -11.01 -17.49
N PHE A 35 -29.69 -9.89 -18.22
CA PHE A 35 -29.21 -8.63 -17.65
C PHE A 35 -30.20 -8.04 -16.63
N TYR A 36 -31.48 -7.96 -16.94
CA TYR A 36 -32.50 -7.36 -16.05
C TYR A 36 -32.71 -8.17 -14.75
N ARG A 37 -32.51 -9.50 -14.81
CA ARG A 37 -32.49 -10.36 -13.63
C ARG A 37 -31.29 -10.13 -12.71
N GLY A 38 -30.23 -9.47 -13.18
CA GLY A 38 -29.02 -9.16 -12.39
C GLY A 38 -27.73 -9.74 -12.95
N GLY A 39 -27.76 -10.31 -14.16
CA GLY A 39 -26.59 -10.85 -14.82
C GLY A 39 -25.62 -9.74 -15.20
N LYS A 40 -24.33 -10.09 -15.33
CA LYS A 40 -23.34 -9.15 -15.85
C LYS A 40 -23.76 -8.71 -17.25
N VAL A 41 -23.68 -7.39 -17.50
CA VAL A 41 -23.96 -6.83 -18.81
C VAL A 41 -23.01 -7.43 -19.86
N SER A 42 -23.52 -7.72 -21.05
CA SER A 42 -22.74 -8.17 -22.19
C SER A 42 -22.66 -7.09 -23.26
N TRP A 43 -21.67 -7.18 -24.16
CA TRP A 43 -21.54 -6.26 -25.29
C TRP A 43 -22.81 -6.24 -26.17
N TRP A 44 -23.48 -7.38 -26.31
CA TRP A 44 -24.78 -7.48 -26.99
C TRP A 44 -25.86 -6.56 -26.42
N ASN A 45 -25.91 -6.37 -25.09
CA ASN A 45 -26.90 -5.49 -24.49
C ASN A 45 -26.72 -4.02 -24.92
N PHE A 46 -25.48 -3.60 -25.15
CA PHE A 46 -25.18 -2.27 -25.69
C PHE A 46 -25.43 -2.22 -27.20
N TYR A 47 -25.07 -3.28 -27.94
CA TYR A 47 -25.32 -3.43 -29.37
C TYR A 47 -26.80 -3.26 -29.75
N PHE A 48 -27.70 -3.94 -29.02
CA PHE A 48 -29.13 -3.82 -29.28
C PHE A 48 -29.64 -2.39 -29.12
N SER A 49 -29.05 -1.63 -28.20
CA SER A 49 -29.42 -0.24 -27.98
C SER A 49 -28.81 0.70 -29.02
N SER A 50 -27.58 0.44 -29.49
CA SER A 50 -26.91 1.28 -30.50
C SER A 50 -27.53 1.14 -31.89
N GLU A 51 -27.91 -0.08 -32.27
CA GLU A 51 -28.54 -0.38 -33.56
C GLU A 51 -30.07 -0.25 -33.54
N GLN A 52 -30.64 0.34 -32.48
CA GLN A 52 -32.07 0.63 -32.34
C GLN A 52 -32.97 -0.62 -32.34
N TYR A 53 -32.42 -1.80 -32.05
CA TYR A 53 -33.21 -3.00 -31.77
C TYR A 53 -33.96 -2.92 -30.43
N SER A 54 -33.46 -2.11 -29.50
CA SER A 54 -34.07 -1.77 -28.20
C SER A 54 -34.06 -0.26 -27.96
N SER A 55 -34.86 0.21 -27.01
CA SER A 55 -34.76 1.62 -26.59
C SER A 55 -33.39 1.93 -25.96
N PRO A 56 -32.98 3.22 -25.93
CA PRO A 56 -31.68 3.62 -25.43
C PRO A 56 -31.33 3.04 -24.06
N PHE A 57 -30.07 2.63 -23.92
CA PHE A 57 -29.56 2.10 -22.66
C PHE A 57 -29.58 3.20 -21.58
N VAL A 58 -30.06 2.87 -20.38
CA VAL A 58 -30.15 3.83 -19.27
C VAL A 58 -28.73 4.20 -18.80
N LYS A 59 -28.31 5.44 -19.05
CA LYS A 59 -27.01 5.98 -18.61
C LYS A 59 -27.11 6.49 -17.17
N ARG A 60 -26.17 6.06 -16.31
CA ARG A 60 -26.00 6.66 -14.97
C ARG A 60 -25.47 8.09 -15.12
N GLU A 61 -25.85 9.00 -14.23
CA GLU A 61 -25.54 10.44 -14.31
C GLU A 61 -24.03 10.72 -14.38
N LYS A 62 -23.20 9.90 -13.73
CA LYS A 62 -21.73 10.08 -13.74
C LYS A 62 -21.05 9.73 -15.06
N TYR A 63 -21.80 9.23 -16.06
CA TYR A 63 -21.29 8.87 -17.38
C TYR A 63 -20.59 10.03 -18.07
N GLU A 64 -21.28 11.17 -18.25
CA GLU A 64 -20.76 12.30 -19.03
C GLU A 64 -19.46 12.85 -18.41
N ARG A 65 -19.40 12.92 -17.08
CA ARG A 65 -18.19 13.34 -16.35
C ARG A 65 -17.04 12.35 -16.56
N LEU A 66 -17.29 11.05 -16.47
CA LEU A 66 -16.25 10.03 -16.62
C LEU A 66 -15.72 9.99 -18.06
N GLU A 67 -16.61 10.11 -19.05
CA GLU A 67 -16.24 10.23 -20.46
C GLU A 67 -15.35 11.47 -20.70
N ALA A 68 -15.76 12.63 -20.20
CA ALA A 68 -14.97 13.86 -20.33
C ALA A 68 -13.58 13.73 -19.68
N MET A 69 -13.48 13.08 -18.52
CA MET A 69 -12.21 12.81 -17.85
C MET A 69 -11.28 11.91 -18.69
N ILE A 70 -11.82 10.87 -19.32
CA ILE A 70 -11.05 9.96 -20.19
C ILE A 70 -10.54 10.70 -21.43
N GLN A 71 -11.40 11.46 -22.11
CA GLN A 71 -11.02 12.22 -23.30
C GLN A 71 -9.97 13.30 -22.97
N ASN A 72 -10.19 14.08 -21.91
CA ASN A 72 -9.21 15.07 -21.43
C ASN A 72 -7.87 14.43 -21.05
N CYS A 73 -7.87 13.21 -20.51
CA CYS A 73 -6.64 12.47 -20.23
C CYS A 73 -5.93 12.07 -21.52
N ALA A 74 -6.66 11.55 -22.51
CA ALA A 74 -6.11 11.13 -23.79
C ALA A 74 -5.47 12.30 -24.57
N ASP A 75 -6.08 13.48 -24.52
CA ASP A 75 -5.59 14.67 -25.21
C ASP A 75 -4.52 15.45 -24.43
N SER A 76 -4.23 15.06 -23.20
CA SER A 76 -3.24 15.75 -22.39
C SER A 76 -1.81 15.53 -22.94
N SER A 77 -1.07 16.62 -23.17
CA SER A 77 0.36 16.57 -23.54
C SER A 77 1.29 16.24 -22.36
N LYS A 78 0.79 15.50 -21.36
CA LYS A 78 1.53 15.18 -20.13
C LYS A 78 2.53 14.03 -20.36
N SER A 79 3.67 14.06 -19.66
CA SER A 79 4.83 13.17 -19.84
C SER A 79 4.67 11.68 -19.48
N THR A 80 3.46 11.18 -19.18
CA THR A 80 3.24 9.81 -18.70
C THR A 80 2.48 8.96 -19.71
N CYS A 81 3.02 7.80 -20.13
CA CYS A 81 2.36 6.88 -21.06
C CYS A 81 1.13 6.17 -20.49
N VAL A 82 1.01 6.04 -19.17
CA VAL A 82 -0.10 5.33 -18.52
C VAL A 82 -0.77 6.23 -17.48
N LYS A 83 -2.08 6.43 -17.61
CA LYS A 83 -2.94 7.16 -16.65
C LYS A 83 -3.90 6.21 -15.95
N ILE A 84 -4.32 6.55 -14.74
CA ILE A 84 -5.35 5.82 -13.98
C ILE A 84 -6.48 6.78 -13.67
N ILE A 85 -7.72 6.33 -13.88
CA ILE A 85 -8.94 7.01 -13.44
C ILE A 85 -9.69 6.03 -12.53
N HIS A 86 -10.06 6.48 -11.33
CA HIS A 86 -10.74 5.64 -10.35
C HIS A 86 -12.26 5.86 -10.38
N LEU A 87 -13.03 4.79 -10.56
CA LEU A 87 -14.47 4.77 -10.39
C LEU A 87 -14.80 3.97 -9.12
N TYR A 88 -15.03 4.68 -8.02
CA TYR A 88 -15.48 4.08 -6.77
C TYR A 88 -17.00 3.91 -6.80
N HIS A 89 -17.51 2.75 -6.40
CA HIS A 89 -18.95 2.54 -6.42
C HIS A 89 -19.48 1.61 -5.34
N HIS A 90 -20.74 1.81 -4.94
CA HIS A 90 -21.42 0.85 -4.06
C HIS A 90 -21.62 -0.49 -4.80
N PRO A 91 -21.52 -1.65 -4.13
CA PRO A 91 -21.92 -2.93 -4.70
C PRO A 91 -23.36 -2.89 -5.23
N GLY A 92 -23.63 -3.51 -6.39
CA GLY A 92 -24.97 -3.58 -6.98
C GLY A 92 -25.50 -2.28 -7.62
N CYS A 93 -24.80 -1.14 -7.53
CA CYS A 93 -25.31 0.10 -8.14
C CYS A 93 -25.07 0.21 -9.66
N GLY A 94 -24.44 -0.77 -10.31
CA GLY A 94 -24.16 -0.72 -11.75
C GLY A 94 -22.88 0.03 -12.14
N GLY A 95 -21.89 0.11 -11.25
CA GLY A 95 -20.56 0.69 -11.55
C GLY A 95 -19.83 -0.03 -12.69
N THR A 96 -19.76 -1.36 -12.65
CA THR A 96 -19.20 -2.17 -13.75
C THR A 96 -19.96 -1.93 -15.07
N THR A 97 -21.29 -1.85 -15.02
CA THR A 97 -22.12 -1.56 -16.21
C THR A 97 -21.80 -0.19 -16.78
N LEU A 98 -21.66 0.84 -15.94
CA LEU A 98 -21.24 2.18 -16.35
C LEU A 98 -19.87 2.16 -17.02
N ALA A 99 -18.90 1.47 -16.42
CA ALA A 99 -17.54 1.37 -16.97
C ALA A 99 -17.52 0.65 -18.33
N MET A 100 -18.23 -0.48 -18.46
CA MET A 100 -18.36 -1.20 -19.73
C MET A 100 -19.09 -0.36 -20.79
N HIS A 101 -20.12 0.41 -20.41
CA HIS A 101 -20.83 1.30 -21.33
C HIS A 101 -19.89 2.36 -21.92
N ILE A 102 -18.97 2.91 -21.12
CA ILE A 102 -17.96 3.85 -21.62
C ILE A 102 -17.03 3.18 -22.62
N LEU A 103 -16.56 1.95 -22.35
CA LEU A 103 -15.74 1.21 -23.31
C LEU A 103 -16.50 0.99 -24.63
N TRP A 104 -17.79 0.65 -24.56
CA TRP A 104 -18.64 0.47 -25.74
C TRP A 104 -18.71 1.72 -26.61
N GLU A 105 -19.02 2.88 -26.01
CA GLU A 105 -19.21 4.13 -26.75
C GLU A 105 -17.88 4.70 -27.28
N LEU A 106 -16.77 4.42 -26.58
CA LEU A 106 -15.44 4.91 -26.94
C LEU A 106 -14.62 3.95 -27.82
N ARG A 107 -15.13 2.75 -28.15
CA ARG A 107 -14.39 1.72 -28.93
C ARG A 107 -13.93 2.16 -30.32
N LYS A 108 -14.59 3.16 -30.92
CA LYS A 108 -14.21 3.76 -32.21
C LYS A 108 -13.04 4.75 -32.08
N LYS A 109 -12.80 5.27 -30.87
CA LYS A 109 -11.74 6.26 -30.56
C LYS A 109 -10.54 5.63 -29.83
N PHE A 110 -10.77 4.53 -29.11
CA PHE A 110 -9.79 3.85 -28.27
C PHE A 110 -9.77 2.35 -28.56
N ARG A 111 -8.62 1.72 -28.37
CA ARG A 111 -8.55 0.26 -28.29
C ARG A 111 -9.02 -0.18 -26.90
N CYS A 112 -10.26 -0.63 -26.82
CA CYS A 112 -10.88 -1.00 -25.55
C CYS A 112 -10.57 -2.45 -25.18
N ALA A 113 -10.23 -2.68 -23.91
CA ALA A 113 -10.02 -4.03 -23.38
C ALA A 113 -10.43 -4.13 -21.90
N VAL A 114 -10.83 -5.33 -21.48
CA VAL A 114 -11.11 -5.67 -20.08
C VAL A 114 -10.06 -6.65 -19.58
N LEU A 115 -9.51 -6.42 -18.39
CA LEU A 115 -8.64 -7.38 -17.71
C LEU A 115 -9.48 -8.54 -17.16
N LYS A 116 -9.51 -9.68 -17.87
CA LYS A 116 -10.33 -10.85 -17.50
C LYS A 116 -9.61 -11.83 -16.57
N ASN A 117 -8.29 -12.02 -16.74
CA ASN A 117 -7.51 -12.88 -15.85
C ASN A 117 -6.69 -12.01 -14.91
N LYS A 118 -7.26 -11.71 -13.74
CA LYS A 118 -6.54 -10.95 -12.73
C LYS A 118 -5.32 -11.70 -12.24
N THR A 119 -5.34 -13.04 -12.20
CA THR A 119 -4.29 -13.89 -11.61
C THR A 119 -2.99 -13.99 -12.43
N GLU A 120 -3.01 -13.47 -13.67
CA GLU A 120 -1.83 -13.43 -14.53
C GLU A 120 -0.74 -12.50 -13.95
N ASP A 121 0.52 -12.78 -14.31
CA ASP A 121 1.66 -11.95 -13.93
C ASP A 121 1.57 -10.54 -14.55
N PHE A 122 1.90 -9.50 -13.77
CA PHE A 122 1.79 -8.11 -14.25
C PHE A 122 2.74 -7.80 -15.41
N SER A 123 3.92 -8.46 -15.48
CA SER A 123 4.83 -8.30 -16.62
C SER A 123 4.20 -8.85 -17.89
N GLU A 124 3.52 -10.00 -17.80
CA GLU A 124 2.80 -10.60 -18.93
C GLU A 124 1.60 -9.74 -19.35
N ILE A 125 0.81 -9.24 -18.41
CA ILE A 125 -0.27 -8.28 -18.71
C ILE A 125 0.29 -7.04 -19.40
N GLY A 126 1.41 -6.50 -18.90
CA GLY A 126 2.12 -5.37 -19.51
C GLY A 126 2.51 -5.63 -20.96
N LYS A 127 3.03 -6.82 -21.28
CA LYS A 127 3.35 -7.21 -22.66
C LYS A 127 2.11 -7.29 -23.55
N GLN A 128 1.00 -7.85 -23.06
CA GLN A 128 -0.24 -7.97 -23.82
C GLN A 128 -0.86 -6.60 -24.13
N VAL A 129 -0.90 -5.69 -23.14
CA VAL A 129 -1.35 -4.30 -23.35
C VAL A 129 -0.44 -3.60 -24.36
N THR A 130 0.87 -3.79 -24.26
CA THR A 130 1.82 -3.20 -25.20
C THR A 130 1.66 -3.77 -26.62
N ASN A 131 1.37 -5.06 -26.77
CA ASN A 131 1.02 -5.67 -28.06
C ASN A 131 -0.25 -5.03 -28.65
N LEU A 132 -1.25 -4.74 -27.82
CA LEU A 132 -2.50 -4.09 -28.25
C LEU A 132 -2.25 -2.66 -28.74
N ILE A 133 -1.34 -1.92 -28.12
CA ILE A 133 -0.90 -0.59 -28.58
C ILE A 133 -0.27 -0.66 -29.97
N THR A 134 0.51 -1.70 -30.28
CA THR A 134 1.24 -1.81 -31.55
C THR A 134 0.50 -2.57 -32.65
N HIS A 135 -0.67 -3.15 -32.36
CA HIS A 135 -1.36 -4.04 -33.29
C HIS A 135 -1.82 -3.30 -34.56
N GLY A 136 -1.56 -3.88 -35.74
CA GLY A 136 -2.01 -3.36 -37.03
C GLY A 136 -1.38 -2.02 -37.47
N ILE A 137 -0.36 -1.53 -36.77
CA ILE A 137 0.29 -0.23 -37.08
C ILE A 137 1.58 -0.48 -37.87
N ALA A 138 1.69 0.13 -39.06
CA ALA A 138 2.91 0.13 -39.88
C ALA A 138 3.86 1.30 -39.53
N ASN A 139 3.34 2.44 -39.07
CA ASN A 139 4.11 3.66 -38.77
C ASN A 139 3.99 4.10 -37.30
N HIS A 140 5.12 4.31 -36.64
CA HIS A 140 5.23 4.61 -35.20
C HIS A 140 4.74 6.00 -34.74
N GLN A 141 3.99 6.75 -35.56
CA GLN A 141 3.57 8.13 -35.27
C GLN A 141 2.08 8.27 -34.88
N GLU A 142 1.25 7.23 -35.04
CA GLU A 142 -0.19 7.28 -34.76
C GLU A 142 -0.64 6.07 -33.91
N TYR A 143 -0.27 6.06 -32.63
CA TYR A 143 -0.80 5.05 -31.71
C TYR A 143 -2.21 5.41 -31.27
N VAL A 144 -3.16 4.50 -31.48
CA VAL A 144 -4.49 4.59 -30.88
C VAL A 144 -4.37 4.20 -29.40
N PRO A 145 -4.76 5.06 -28.45
CA PRO A 145 -4.64 4.78 -27.02
C PRO A 145 -5.51 3.59 -26.61
N VAL A 146 -5.01 2.81 -25.65
CA VAL A 146 -5.75 1.70 -25.03
C VAL A 146 -6.57 2.21 -23.85
N LEU A 147 -7.86 1.91 -23.84
CA LEU A 147 -8.72 2.08 -22.67
C LEU A 147 -8.88 0.72 -21.99
N LEU A 148 -8.18 0.52 -20.87
CA LEU A 148 -8.15 -0.74 -20.13
C LEU A 148 -9.08 -0.67 -18.91
N LEU A 149 -10.16 -1.45 -18.91
CA LEU A 149 -11.02 -1.63 -17.75
C LEU A 149 -10.43 -2.70 -16.81
N VAL A 150 -10.22 -2.29 -15.57
CA VAL A 150 -9.90 -3.19 -14.46
C VAL A 150 -11.08 -3.16 -13.50
N ASP A 151 -11.82 -4.26 -13.43
CA ASP A 151 -13.04 -4.37 -12.62
C ASP A 151 -12.73 -5.08 -11.30
N ASP A 152 -12.51 -4.28 -10.25
CA ASP A 152 -12.37 -4.66 -8.83
C ASP A 152 -11.18 -5.57 -8.53
N PHE A 153 -9.98 -5.00 -8.45
CA PHE A 153 -8.84 -5.69 -7.82
C PHE A 153 -9.10 -5.91 -6.33
N GLU A 154 -8.69 -7.07 -5.81
CA GLU A 154 -8.78 -7.37 -4.38
C GLU A 154 -7.96 -6.39 -3.54
N GLU A 155 -6.81 -5.93 -4.06
CA GLU A 155 -5.96 -4.94 -3.41
C GLU A 155 -5.74 -3.69 -4.27
N GLN A 156 -5.92 -2.51 -3.67
CA GLN A 156 -5.66 -1.25 -4.37
C GLN A 156 -4.20 -1.04 -4.76
N GLY A 157 -3.25 -1.71 -4.09
CA GLY A 157 -1.83 -1.64 -4.44
C GLY A 157 -1.53 -2.18 -5.85
N ASP A 158 -2.29 -3.20 -6.27
CA ASP A 158 -2.09 -3.94 -7.51
C ASP A 158 -2.20 -3.07 -8.75
N ILE A 159 -3.09 -2.08 -8.74
CA ILE A 159 -3.29 -1.20 -9.90
C ILE A 159 -2.02 -0.40 -10.23
N TYR A 160 -1.24 -0.02 -9.21
CA TYR A 160 -0.02 0.74 -9.39
C TYR A 160 1.15 -0.15 -9.80
N LEU A 161 1.18 -1.40 -9.33
CA LEU A 161 2.12 -2.42 -9.82
C LEU A 161 1.83 -2.72 -11.30
N LEU A 162 0.57 -2.89 -11.67
CA LEU A 162 0.15 -3.05 -13.06
C LEU A 162 0.56 -1.83 -13.91
N GLN A 163 0.33 -0.61 -13.43
CA GLN A 163 0.77 0.61 -14.10
C GLN A 163 2.28 0.60 -14.36
N ALA A 164 3.08 0.27 -13.34
CA ALA A 164 4.54 0.20 -13.46
C ALA A 164 5.00 -0.89 -14.43
N SER A 165 4.34 -2.04 -14.44
CA SER A 165 4.64 -3.14 -15.37
C SER A 165 4.29 -2.80 -16.82
N ILE A 166 3.15 -2.12 -17.06
CA ILE A 166 2.80 -1.62 -18.40
C ILE A 166 3.82 -0.58 -18.85
N GLN A 167 4.19 0.38 -17.99
CA GLN A 167 5.21 1.37 -18.29
C GLN A 167 6.55 0.70 -18.66
N THR A 168 6.96 -0.30 -17.89
CA THR A 168 8.18 -1.08 -18.14
C THR A 168 8.11 -1.81 -19.48
N ALA A 169 6.97 -2.42 -19.82
CA ALA A 169 6.78 -3.13 -21.08
C ALA A 169 6.83 -2.19 -22.31
N ILE A 170 6.20 -1.01 -22.22
CA ILE A 170 6.28 0.05 -23.25
C ILE A 170 7.73 0.52 -23.44
N VAL A 171 8.44 0.72 -22.32
CA VAL A 171 9.86 1.11 -22.31
C VAL A 171 10.73 0.05 -22.97
N ASN A 172 10.55 -1.23 -22.63
CA ASN A 172 11.29 -2.35 -23.22
C ASN A 172 11.03 -2.53 -24.72
N LYS A 173 9.86 -2.12 -25.20
CA LYS A 173 9.49 -2.16 -26.62
C LYS A 173 9.91 -0.94 -27.43
N HIS A 174 10.51 0.07 -26.81
CA HIS A 174 10.99 1.24 -27.53
C HIS A 174 9.85 2.00 -28.25
N ILE A 175 8.71 2.16 -27.57
CA ILE A 175 7.54 2.87 -28.10
C ILE A 175 7.60 4.35 -27.72
N ARG A 176 7.64 5.21 -28.74
CA ARG A 176 7.57 6.67 -28.59
C ARG A 176 6.13 7.13 -28.39
N TYR A 177 5.94 8.15 -27.57
CA TYR A 177 4.62 8.74 -27.33
C TYR A 177 4.71 10.21 -26.97
N GLU A 178 3.68 10.97 -27.37
CA GLU A 178 3.49 12.39 -26.99
C GLU A 178 2.25 12.60 -26.15
N LYS A 179 1.30 11.67 -26.25
CA LYS A 179 0.07 11.56 -25.48
C LYS A 179 0.06 10.24 -24.72
N PRO A 180 -0.76 10.08 -23.66
CA PRO A 180 -0.91 8.80 -22.97
C PRO A 180 -1.30 7.67 -23.93
N LEU A 181 -0.60 6.55 -23.84
CA LEU A 181 -0.85 5.34 -24.64
C LEU A 181 -1.87 4.42 -23.98
N VAL A 182 -2.02 4.50 -22.66
CA VAL A 182 -2.95 3.66 -21.89
C VAL A 182 -3.67 4.50 -20.84
N ILE A 183 -4.98 4.36 -20.79
CA ILE A 183 -5.83 4.87 -19.72
C ILE A 183 -6.44 3.65 -19.02
N ILE A 184 -6.10 3.48 -17.74
CA ILE A 184 -6.65 2.42 -16.91
C ILE A 184 -7.88 2.98 -16.20
N LEU A 185 -9.06 2.49 -16.57
CA LEU A 185 -10.30 2.73 -15.84
C LEU A 185 -10.39 1.69 -14.72
N ASN A 186 -10.05 2.10 -13.51
CA ASN A 186 -10.06 1.26 -12.33
C ASN A 186 -11.41 1.36 -11.61
N CYS A 187 -12.27 0.37 -11.79
CA CYS A 187 -13.59 0.28 -11.18
C CYS A 187 -13.48 -0.46 -9.84
N ILE A 188 -13.72 0.22 -8.71
CA ILE A 188 -13.50 -0.30 -7.36
C ILE A 188 -14.80 -0.31 -6.57
N ARG A 189 -15.12 -1.43 -5.93
CA ARG A 189 -16.24 -1.51 -4.98
C ARG A 189 -15.84 -0.90 -3.64
N SER A 190 -16.69 -0.01 -3.12
CA SER A 190 -16.49 0.62 -1.81
C SER A 190 -17.81 0.71 -1.05
N GLN A 191 -17.75 0.56 0.27
CA GLN A 191 -18.89 0.82 1.16
C GLN A 191 -19.13 2.33 1.35
N ASN A 192 -18.15 3.18 1.03
CA ASN A 192 -18.27 4.64 1.11
C ASN A 192 -17.58 5.32 -0.09
N PRO A 193 -18.09 5.18 -1.34
CA PRO A 193 -17.47 5.68 -2.55
C PRO A 193 -17.17 7.17 -2.53
N GLU A 194 -18.03 7.98 -1.92
CA GLU A 194 -17.85 9.43 -1.81
C GLU A 194 -16.66 9.80 -0.92
N LYS A 195 -16.43 9.03 0.15
CA LYS A 195 -15.23 9.21 0.97
C LYS A 195 -13.98 8.82 0.20
N CYS A 196 -14.06 7.84 -0.69
CA CYS A 196 -12.94 7.38 -1.52
C CYS A 196 -12.61 8.37 -2.64
N ALA A 197 -13.61 8.96 -3.30
CA ALA A 197 -13.47 9.84 -4.46
C ALA A 197 -13.12 11.29 -4.09
N LYS A 198 -12.01 11.50 -3.36
CA LYS A 198 -11.53 12.83 -2.94
C LYS A 198 -10.44 13.44 -3.84
N VAL A 199 -9.94 12.68 -4.81
CA VAL A 199 -8.87 13.10 -5.74
C VAL A 199 -9.48 13.57 -7.06
N SER A 200 -8.82 14.51 -7.77
CA SER A 200 -9.29 15.06 -9.06
C SER A 200 -9.59 13.97 -10.10
N ASP A 201 -8.86 12.86 -10.05
CA ASP A 201 -8.91 11.77 -11.04
C ASP A 201 -9.81 10.61 -10.56
N SER A 202 -10.82 10.91 -9.73
CA SER A 202 -11.74 9.91 -9.16
C SER A 202 -13.21 10.34 -9.23
N ILE A 203 -14.10 9.35 -9.35
CA ILE A 203 -15.56 9.51 -9.37
C ILE A 203 -16.19 8.54 -8.39
N ALA A 204 -17.23 8.99 -7.69
CA ALA A 204 -18.09 8.16 -6.86
C ALA A 204 -19.44 7.89 -7.54
N LEU A 205 -19.85 6.62 -7.57
CA LEU A 205 -21.18 6.18 -7.98
C LEU A 205 -21.88 5.46 -6.81
N ILE A 206 -22.99 6.02 -6.34
CA ILE A 206 -23.70 5.52 -5.16
C ILE A 206 -25.02 4.81 -5.53
N GLN A 207 -25.61 4.14 -4.54
CA GLN A 207 -26.95 3.55 -4.57
C GLN A 207 -28.02 4.64 -4.41
N GLN A 208 -27.97 5.64 -5.29
CA GLN A 208 -28.95 6.71 -5.37
C GLN A 208 -29.06 7.16 -6.82
N LEU A 209 -30.28 7.32 -7.29
CA LEU A 209 -30.63 7.80 -8.61
C LEU A 209 -31.10 9.25 -8.56
N SER A 210 -30.59 10.04 -9.48
CA SER A 210 -31.11 11.38 -9.82
C SER A 210 -32.53 11.29 -10.40
N PRO A 211 -33.31 12.38 -10.37
CA PRO A 211 -34.63 12.42 -11.00
C PRO A 211 -34.61 12.09 -12.51
N LYS A 212 -33.52 12.43 -13.21
CA LYS A 212 -33.32 12.08 -14.63
C LYS A 212 -33.18 10.57 -14.82
N GLU A 213 -32.36 9.92 -14.00
CA GLU A 213 -32.20 8.47 -14.03
C GLU A 213 -33.50 7.75 -13.69
N GLN A 214 -34.24 8.20 -12.66
CA GLN A 214 -35.51 7.57 -12.27
C GLN A 214 -36.54 7.58 -13.42
N ARG A 215 -36.73 8.73 -14.09
CA ARG A 215 -37.59 8.82 -15.28
C ARG A 215 -37.12 7.89 -16.40
N ALA A 216 -35.80 7.77 -16.62
CA ALA A 216 -35.26 6.86 -17.62
C ALA A 216 -35.55 5.39 -17.29
N PHE A 217 -35.42 4.98 -16.01
CA PHE A 217 -35.80 3.64 -15.57
C PHE A 217 -37.31 3.39 -15.68
N GLU A 218 -38.17 4.38 -15.41
CA GLU A 218 -39.63 4.27 -15.62
C GLU A 218 -40.00 4.07 -17.09
N LEU A 219 -39.36 4.83 -18.00
CA LEU A 219 -39.56 4.65 -19.43
C LEU A 219 -39.07 3.27 -19.89
N LYS A 220 -37.92 2.82 -19.37
CA LYS A 220 -37.38 1.51 -19.69
C LYS A 220 -38.27 0.38 -19.17
N LEU A 221 -38.89 0.54 -18.00
CA LEU A 221 -39.84 -0.44 -17.46
C LEU A 221 -41.02 -0.67 -18.40
N LYS A 222 -41.62 0.41 -18.95
CA LYS A 222 -42.74 0.31 -19.91
C LYS A 222 -42.37 -0.51 -21.15
N GLU A 223 -41.14 -0.36 -21.65
CA GLU A 223 -40.65 -1.18 -22.76
C GLU A 223 -40.48 -2.65 -22.34
N ILE A 224 -39.88 -2.89 -21.18
CA ILE A 224 -39.64 -4.23 -20.67
C ILE A 224 -40.98 -4.97 -20.48
N GLU A 225 -42.00 -4.31 -19.92
CA GLU A 225 -43.36 -4.85 -19.76
C GLU A 225 -44.03 -5.19 -21.11
N ALA A 226 -43.69 -4.49 -22.18
CA ALA A 226 -44.22 -4.76 -23.51
C ALA A 226 -43.52 -5.94 -24.22
N GLN A 227 -42.24 -6.20 -23.89
CA GLN A 227 -41.39 -7.15 -24.61
C GLN A 227 -41.11 -8.45 -23.85
N HIS A 228 -41.20 -8.43 -22.52
CA HIS A 228 -40.80 -9.54 -21.66
C HIS A 228 -41.97 -9.99 -20.77
N LYS A 229 -42.01 -11.28 -20.45
CA LYS A 229 -42.93 -11.85 -19.47
C LYS A 229 -42.24 -11.95 -18.11
N ASN A 230 -43.02 -12.04 -17.04
CA ASN A 230 -42.55 -12.20 -15.66
C ASN A 230 -41.59 -11.09 -15.19
N VAL A 231 -41.87 -9.85 -15.58
CA VAL A 231 -41.06 -8.66 -15.26
C VAL A 231 -40.95 -8.43 -13.75
N GLU A 232 -41.91 -8.92 -12.98
CA GLU A 232 -41.88 -8.93 -11.52
C GLU A 232 -40.65 -9.65 -10.92
N ASN A 233 -40.06 -10.61 -11.65
CA ASN A 233 -38.86 -11.32 -11.23
C ASN A 233 -37.54 -10.62 -11.62
N PHE A 234 -37.60 -9.46 -12.30
CA PHE A 234 -36.41 -8.67 -12.65
C PHE A 234 -35.96 -7.81 -11.46
N TYR A 235 -35.72 -8.46 -10.33
CA TYR A 235 -35.49 -7.79 -9.05
C TYR A 235 -34.29 -6.83 -9.08
N SER A 236 -33.20 -7.16 -9.77
CA SER A 236 -32.06 -6.23 -9.88
C SER A 236 -32.43 -4.94 -10.62
N PHE A 237 -33.19 -5.05 -11.73
CA PHE A 237 -33.75 -3.88 -12.40
C PHE A 237 -34.73 -3.12 -11.49
N MET A 238 -35.63 -3.81 -10.81
CA MET A 238 -36.64 -3.21 -9.93
C MET A 238 -36.02 -2.52 -8.71
N ILE A 239 -34.94 -3.06 -8.14
CA ILE A 239 -34.17 -2.42 -7.07
C ILE A 239 -33.59 -1.09 -7.56
N MET A 240 -32.99 -1.06 -8.76
CA MET A 240 -32.50 0.20 -9.31
C MET A 240 -33.67 1.16 -9.58
N LYS A 241 -34.73 0.71 -10.26
CA LYS A 241 -35.91 1.52 -10.60
C LYS A 241 -36.59 2.13 -9.38
N THR A 242 -36.67 1.39 -8.27
CA THR A 242 -37.25 1.88 -7.00
C THR A 242 -36.27 2.72 -6.19
N ASN A 243 -35.12 3.09 -6.75
CA ASN A 243 -34.07 3.85 -6.09
C ASN A 243 -33.56 3.16 -4.81
N PHE A 244 -33.32 1.85 -4.90
CA PHE A 244 -32.80 1.00 -3.81
C PHE A 244 -33.69 1.02 -2.57
N ASN A 245 -35.02 1.04 -2.77
CA ASN A 245 -36.00 1.09 -1.69
C ASN A 245 -35.85 -0.15 -0.77
N GLN A 246 -35.58 0.10 0.50
CA GLN A 246 -35.30 -0.95 1.49
C GLN A 246 -36.54 -1.82 1.78
N GLU A 247 -37.72 -1.21 1.89
CA GLU A 247 -38.99 -1.91 2.16
C GLU A 247 -39.35 -2.87 1.02
N TYR A 248 -39.15 -2.45 -0.24
CA TYR A 248 -39.30 -3.31 -1.40
C TYR A 248 -38.41 -4.55 -1.31
N ILE A 249 -37.13 -4.38 -0.99
CA ILE A 249 -36.17 -5.49 -0.88
C ILE A 249 -36.56 -6.44 0.25
N GLU A 250 -36.96 -5.90 1.41
CA GLU A 250 -37.41 -6.69 2.55
C GLU A 250 -38.66 -7.51 2.22
N ASN A 251 -39.63 -6.92 1.52
CA ASN A 251 -40.85 -7.62 1.10
C ASN A 251 -40.56 -8.73 0.09
N VAL A 252 -39.67 -8.49 -0.89
CA VAL A 252 -39.22 -9.54 -1.83
C VAL A 252 -38.62 -10.72 -1.08
N VAL A 253 -37.70 -10.45 -0.15
CA VAL A 253 -37.03 -11.49 0.63
C VAL A 253 -38.02 -12.25 1.51
N LYS A 254 -38.91 -11.56 2.23
CA LYS A 254 -39.94 -12.18 3.07
C LYS A 254 -40.85 -13.10 2.29
N ASN A 255 -41.32 -12.67 1.13
CA ASN A 255 -42.22 -13.47 0.28
C ASN A 255 -41.53 -14.74 -0.25
N ILE A 256 -40.26 -14.64 -0.64
CA ILE A 256 -39.51 -15.79 -1.16
C ILE A 256 -39.18 -16.79 -0.05
N LEU A 257 -38.86 -16.27 1.13
CA LEU A 257 -38.54 -17.07 2.31
C LEU A 257 -39.77 -17.51 3.08
N GLU A 258 -40.99 -17.08 2.73
CA GLU A 258 -42.21 -17.46 3.44
C GLU A 258 -42.47 -18.97 3.36
N LYS A 259 -42.80 -19.60 4.49
CA LYS A 259 -43.21 -21.03 4.59
C LYS A 259 -42.17 -22.04 4.08
N GLN A 260 -40.88 -21.67 4.05
CA GLN A 260 -39.80 -22.57 3.66
C GLN A 260 -39.34 -23.44 4.83
N ASP A 261 -38.92 -24.67 4.55
CA ASP A 261 -38.29 -25.54 5.55
C ASP A 261 -36.78 -25.36 5.53
N ILE A 262 -36.25 -24.75 6.60
CA ILE A 262 -34.83 -24.43 6.79
C ILE A 262 -33.93 -25.69 6.89
N SER A 263 -34.51 -26.85 7.20
CA SER A 263 -33.78 -28.11 7.35
C SER A 263 -33.39 -28.74 6.01
N THR A 264 -34.06 -28.33 4.93
CA THR A 264 -33.85 -28.82 3.56
C THR A 264 -32.47 -28.48 3.01
N LYS A 265 -32.01 -29.22 2.01
CA LYS A 265 -30.72 -28.93 1.36
C LYS A 265 -30.81 -27.63 0.54
N GLU A 266 -31.97 -27.36 -0.02
CA GLU A 266 -32.31 -26.18 -0.79
C GLU A 266 -32.13 -24.91 0.08
N ALA A 267 -32.74 -24.90 1.27
CA ALA A 267 -32.59 -23.80 2.21
C ALA A 267 -31.14 -23.65 2.72
N LYS A 268 -30.44 -24.75 2.98
CA LYS A 268 -29.01 -24.72 3.36
C LYS A 268 -28.14 -24.11 2.26
N LEU A 269 -28.29 -24.55 1.02
CA LEU A 269 -27.54 -24.00 -0.12
C LEU A 269 -27.83 -22.51 -0.29
N PHE A 270 -29.09 -22.10 -0.19
CA PHE A 270 -29.47 -20.70 -0.23
C PHE A 270 -28.80 -19.89 0.89
N SER A 271 -28.77 -20.41 2.11
CA SER A 271 -28.11 -19.75 3.24
C SER A 271 -26.60 -19.57 3.02
N PHE A 272 -25.93 -20.52 2.36
CA PHE A 272 -24.51 -20.42 1.99
C PHE A 272 -24.27 -19.29 0.99
N LEU A 273 -25.10 -19.21 -0.06
CA LEU A 273 -25.03 -18.15 -1.06
C LEU A 273 -25.36 -16.78 -0.44
N ALA A 274 -26.37 -16.70 0.43
CA ALA A 274 -26.73 -15.48 1.14
C ALA A 274 -25.56 -14.95 2.00
N LEU A 275 -24.86 -15.84 2.69
CA LEU A 275 -23.73 -15.46 3.53
C LEU A 275 -22.53 -15.00 2.71
N LEU A 276 -22.12 -15.79 1.72
CA LEU A 276 -21.01 -15.45 0.83
C LEU A 276 -21.26 -14.15 0.09
N ASN A 277 -22.43 -13.98 -0.55
CA ASN A 277 -22.73 -12.80 -1.36
C ASN A 277 -22.97 -11.52 -0.53
N SER A 278 -23.20 -11.64 0.79
CA SER A 278 -23.30 -10.48 1.68
C SER A 278 -21.93 -9.93 2.09
N TYR A 279 -20.96 -10.80 2.37
CA TYR A 279 -19.66 -10.39 2.92
C TYR A 279 -18.52 -10.42 1.91
N VAL A 280 -18.65 -11.22 0.85
CA VAL A 280 -17.69 -11.33 -0.26
C VAL A 280 -18.45 -11.19 -1.58
N PRO A 281 -18.59 -9.96 -2.11
CA PRO A 281 -19.34 -9.73 -3.35
C PRO A 281 -18.80 -10.51 -4.56
N ASN A 282 -19.69 -10.96 -5.45
CA ASN A 282 -19.41 -11.78 -6.65
C ASN A 282 -18.84 -13.19 -6.41
N THR A 283 -18.90 -13.67 -5.17
CA THR A 283 -18.69 -15.08 -4.90
C THR A 283 -19.75 -15.93 -5.59
N THR A 284 -19.36 -17.10 -6.03
CA THR A 284 -20.27 -18.05 -6.67
C THR A 284 -19.92 -19.45 -6.21
N ILE A 285 -20.89 -20.34 -6.19
CA ILE A 285 -20.66 -21.78 -6.04
C ILE A 285 -20.87 -22.42 -7.40
N SER A 286 -19.98 -23.30 -7.84
CA SER A 286 -20.11 -23.98 -9.14
C SER A 286 -21.47 -24.68 -9.24
N LEU A 287 -22.15 -24.51 -10.38
CA LEU A 287 -23.43 -25.16 -10.66
C LEU A 287 -23.35 -26.69 -10.44
N SER A 288 -22.26 -27.31 -10.87
CA SER A 288 -22.05 -28.75 -10.70
C SER A 288 -21.98 -29.16 -9.22
N LEU A 289 -21.42 -28.29 -8.36
CA LEU A 289 -21.37 -28.53 -6.92
C LEU A 289 -22.74 -28.31 -6.27
N CYS A 290 -23.47 -27.27 -6.68
CA CYS A 290 -24.85 -27.04 -6.25
C CYS A 290 -25.75 -28.25 -6.59
N GLU A 291 -25.71 -28.72 -7.83
CA GLU A 291 -26.48 -29.88 -8.28
C GLU A 291 -26.12 -31.15 -7.50
N LYS A 292 -24.82 -31.41 -7.32
CA LYS A 292 -24.34 -32.55 -6.52
C LYS A 292 -24.78 -32.46 -5.06
N PHE A 293 -24.73 -31.27 -4.46
CA PHE A 293 -25.16 -31.02 -3.08
C PHE A 293 -26.64 -31.36 -2.90
N LEU A 294 -27.47 -30.84 -3.81
CA LEU A 294 -28.92 -31.11 -3.83
C LEU A 294 -29.24 -32.57 -4.18
N GLY A 295 -28.32 -33.31 -4.81
CA GLY A 295 -28.55 -34.69 -5.22
C GLY A 295 -29.24 -34.80 -6.58
N ILE A 296 -29.14 -33.77 -7.40
CA ILE A 296 -29.58 -33.77 -8.80
C ILE A 296 -28.62 -34.70 -9.56
N THR A 297 -29.16 -35.77 -10.13
CA THR A 297 -28.38 -36.75 -10.88
C THR A 297 -28.62 -36.61 -12.39
N PRO A 298 -27.61 -36.85 -13.24
CA PRO A 298 -27.77 -36.79 -14.70
C PRO A 298 -28.60 -37.95 -15.27
N LYS A 299 -29.09 -38.88 -14.44
CA LYS A 299 -30.01 -39.93 -14.87
C LYS A 299 -31.35 -39.29 -15.19
N LYS A 300 -31.85 -39.47 -16.42
CA LYS A 300 -33.16 -38.99 -16.85
C LYS A 300 -34.23 -39.54 -15.90
N ALA A 301 -34.88 -38.67 -15.13
CA ALA A 301 -36.17 -39.01 -14.56
C ALA A 301 -37.17 -39.21 -15.72
N PHE A 302 -38.28 -39.90 -15.47
CA PHE A 302 -39.32 -40.16 -16.48
C PHE A 302 -39.84 -38.88 -17.17
N TRP A 303 -39.69 -37.71 -16.53
CA TRP A 303 -40.17 -36.40 -16.98
C TRP A 303 -39.06 -35.45 -17.52
N GLY A 304 -37.80 -35.90 -17.62
CA GLY A 304 -36.67 -35.08 -18.09
C GLY A 304 -35.53 -34.95 -17.07
N PRO A 305 -34.41 -34.29 -17.42
CA PRO A 305 -33.35 -33.97 -16.46
C PRO A 305 -33.81 -32.87 -15.49
N GLU A 306 -33.82 -33.17 -14.18
CA GLU A 306 -34.09 -32.19 -13.12
C GLU A 306 -33.01 -31.09 -13.16
N LYS A 307 -33.41 -29.82 -13.21
CA LYS A 307 -32.49 -28.67 -13.18
C LYS A 307 -32.42 -28.07 -11.79
N LEU A 308 -31.36 -27.28 -11.53
CA LEU A 308 -31.22 -26.50 -10.31
C LEU A 308 -32.47 -25.65 -10.03
N GLU A 309 -33.01 -24.99 -11.05
CA GLU A 309 -34.18 -24.12 -10.92
C GLU A 309 -35.41 -24.88 -10.43
N ASP A 310 -35.63 -26.09 -10.95
CA ASP A 310 -36.78 -26.93 -10.59
C ASP A 310 -36.71 -27.31 -9.10
N ARG A 311 -35.51 -27.64 -8.62
CA ARG A 311 -35.29 -28.07 -7.24
C ARG A 311 -35.25 -26.93 -6.23
N MET A 312 -34.69 -25.78 -6.62
CA MET A 312 -34.63 -24.60 -5.76
C MET A 312 -35.99 -23.89 -5.62
N GLY A 313 -37.00 -24.23 -6.41
CA GLY A 313 -38.36 -23.69 -6.26
C GLY A 313 -38.39 -22.17 -6.27
N THR A 314 -39.02 -21.55 -5.26
CA THR A 314 -39.11 -20.07 -5.13
C THR A 314 -37.75 -19.39 -5.00
N TYR A 315 -36.75 -20.04 -4.38
CA TYR A 315 -35.41 -19.48 -4.26
C TYR A 315 -34.78 -19.19 -5.63
N SER A 316 -35.12 -19.98 -6.66
CA SER A 316 -34.58 -19.82 -8.01
C SER A 316 -34.85 -18.43 -8.62
N THR A 317 -35.88 -17.72 -8.15
CA THR A 317 -36.25 -16.38 -8.63
C THR A 317 -35.20 -15.30 -8.28
N ILE A 318 -34.44 -15.50 -7.20
CA ILE A 318 -33.36 -14.60 -6.75
C ILE A 318 -31.96 -15.20 -6.93
N LEU A 319 -31.86 -16.30 -7.67
CA LEU A 319 -30.58 -16.89 -8.05
C LEU A 319 -30.28 -16.62 -9.52
N ILE A 320 -29.00 -16.53 -9.83
CA ILE A 320 -28.52 -16.35 -11.20
C ILE A 320 -27.27 -17.17 -11.47
N LYS A 321 -27.20 -17.66 -12.71
CA LYS A 321 -26.06 -18.36 -13.27
C LYS A 321 -25.11 -17.36 -13.91
N THR A 322 -23.83 -17.44 -13.57
CA THR A 322 -22.79 -16.53 -14.07
C THR A 322 -21.59 -17.32 -14.56
N GLU A 323 -20.91 -16.81 -15.58
CA GLU A 323 -19.68 -17.43 -16.09
C GLU A 323 -18.47 -16.97 -15.27
N VAL A 324 -17.69 -17.93 -14.77
CA VAL A 324 -16.50 -17.69 -13.95
C VAL A 324 -15.25 -18.09 -14.73
N VAL A 325 -14.41 -17.12 -15.07
CA VAL A 325 -13.22 -17.32 -15.93
C VAL A 325 -11.93 -17.50 -15.11
N GLU A 326 -11.87 -16.93 -13.90
CA GLU A 326 -10.65 -16.85 -13.06
C GLU A 326 -10.03 -18.21 -12.71
N CYS A 327 -10.82 -19.28 -12.67
CA CYS A 327 -10.40 -20.62 -12.25
C CYS A 327 -10.84 -21.73 -13.22
N GLY A 328 -10.65 -21.52 -14.53
CA GLY A 328 -10.97 -22.52 -15.55
C GLY A 328 -12.46 -22.53 -15.88
N LYS A 329 -12.88 -21.53 -16.67
CA LYS A 329 -14.19 -21.31 -17.29
C LYS A 329 -15.29 -22.31 -16.87
N TYR A 330 -16.16 -21.90 -15.95
CA TYR A 330 -17.31 -22.71 -15.51
C TYR A 330 -18.54 -21.85 -15.19
N CYS A 331 -19.68 -22.49 -14.97
CA CYS A 331 -20.93 -21.84 -14.55
C CYS A 331 -21.04 -21.82 -13.03
N GLY A 332 -21.08 -20.63 -12.43
CA GLY A 332 -21.29 -20.40 -11.01
C GLY A 332 -22.71 -19.91 -10.71
N VAL A 333 -23.18 -20.13 -9.48
CA VAL A 333 -24.49 -19.71 -8.98
C VAL A 333 -24.29 -18.69 -7.86
N CYS A 334 -25.03 -17.59 -7.89
CA CYS A 334 -25.05 -16.58 -6.83
C CYS A 334 -26.44 -15.95 -6.67
N ILE A 335 -26.62 -15.20 -5.59
CA ILE A 335 -27.78 -14.32 -5.41
C ILE A 335 -27.64 -13.10 -6.32
N ILE A 336 -28.74 -12.76 -6.98
CA ILE A 336 -28.83 -11.70 -8.01
C ILE A 336 -28.36 -10.31 -7.59
N HIS A 337 -28.44 -9.98 -6.29
CA HIS A 337 -28.12 -8.66 -5.78
C HIS A 337 -27.58 -8.68 -4.34
N PRO A 338 -26.49 -7.94 -4.01
CA PRO A 338 -25.91 -7.93 -2.66
C PRO A 338 -26.87 -7.46 -1.56
N LEU A 339 -27.77 -6.52 -1.86
CA LEU A 339 -28.79 -6.07 -0.89
C LEU A 339 -29.81 -7.17 -0.59
N ILE A 340 -30.15 -8.00 -1.58
CA ILE A 340 -31.03 -9.16 -1.36
C ILE A 340 -30.32 -10.17 -0.49
N ALA A 341 -29.04 -10.48 -0.76
CA ALA A 341 -28.25 -11.38 0.09
C ALA A 341 -28.21 -10.90 1.55
N THR A 342 -27.96 -9.60 1.75
CA THR A 342 -27.89 -8.98 3.08
C THR A 342 -29.24 -9.04 3.81
N CYS A 343 -30.33 -8.73 3.12
CA CYS A 343 -31.67 -8.81 3.71
C CYS A 343 -32.08 -10.27 3.96
N SER A 344 -31.68 -11.20 3.09
CA SER A 344 -31.93 -12.64 3.27
C SER A 344 -31.28 -13.16 4.54
N LEU A 345 -30.04 -12.76 4.86
CA LEU A 345 -29.42 -13.13 6.14
C LEU A 345 -30.16 -12.59 7.37
N LYS A 346 -30.72 -11.37 7.27
CA LYS A 346 -31.52 -10.80 8.37
C LYS A 346 -32.81 -11.59 8.55
N GLU A 347 -33.50 -11.89 7.45
CA GLU A 347 -34.76 -12.64 7.46
C GLU A 347 -34.56 -14.08 7.97
N LEU A 348 -33.50 -14.77 7.52
CA LEU A 348 -33.13 -16.10 8.02
C LEU A 348 -32.92 -16.12 9.54
N LYS A 349 -32.35 -15.05 10.11
CA LYS A 349 -32.21 -14.91 11.56
C LYS A 349 -33.54 -14.64 12.26
N ILE A 350 -34.38 -13.76 11.71
CA ILE A 350 -35.64 -13.33 12.34
C ILE A 350 -36.69 -14.43 12.31
N SER A 351 -36.87 -15.07 11.16
CA SER A 351 -37.99 -15.99 10.91
C SER A 351 -37.64 -17.45 11.19
N TYR A 352 -36.34 -17.80 11.20
CA TYR A 352 -35.89 -19.19 11.33
C TYR A 352 -34.80 -19.41 12.40
N GLU A 353 -34.44 -18.36 13.15
CA GLU A 353 -33.37 -18.40 14.16
C GLU A 353 -32.01 -18.91 13.62
N LEU A 354 -31.81 -18.83 12.30
CA LEU A 354 -30.60 -19.33 11.65
C LEU A 354 -29.48 -18.29 11.76
N ASN A 355 -28.62 -18.49 12.76
CA ASN A 355 -27.48 -17.63 13.04
C ASN A 355 -26.34 -17.76 12.01
N LYS A 356 -25.49 -16.73 11.91
CA LYS A 356 -24.39 -16.70 10.93
C LYS A 356 -23.32 -17.72 11.26
N SER A 357 -23.04 -17.97 12.54
CA SER A 357 -22.14 -19.04 12.98
C SER A 357 -22.59 -20.39 12.43
N GLN A 358 -23.87 -20.74 12.61
CA GLN A 358 -24.42 -22.01 12.16
C GLN A 358 -24.27 -22.19 10.65
N ILE A 359 -24.56 -21.14 9.86
CA ILE A 359 -24.40 -21.17 8.40
C ILE A 359 -22.94 -21.45 8.04
N VAL A 360 -21.98 -20.71 8.61
CA VAL A 360 -20.56 -20.89 8.29
C VAL A 360 -20.00 -22.20 8.79
N LEU A 361 -20.41 -22.70 9.95
CA LEU A 361 -20.01 -24.00 10.46
C LEU A 361 -20.51 -25.11 9.54
N ASN A 362 -21.75 -25.03 9.07
CA ASN A 362 -22.28 -25.96 8.07
C ASN A 362 -21.46 -25.89 6.76
N MET A 363 -21.09 -24.70 6.31
CA MET A 363 -20.24 -24.53 5.12
C MET A 363 -18.84 -25.12 5.32
N LEU A 364 -18.24 -24.94 6.50
CA LEU A 364 -16.90 -25.43 6.83
C LEU A 364 -16.89 -26.93 7.10
N THR A 365 -18.00 -27.56 7.48
CA THR A 365 -18.08 -29.00 7.77
C THR A 365 -18.54 -29.82 6.56
N GLU A 366 -19.20 -29.20 5.58
CA GLU A 366 -19.66 -29.86 4.35
C GLU A 366 -18.50 -30.20 3.40
N ASN A 367 -18.10 -31.46 3.37
CA ASN A 367 -16.96 -31.96 2.59
C ASN A 367 -17.14 -31.80 1.08
N LEU A 368 -18.38 -31.84 0.59
CA LEU A 368 -18.67 -31.85 -0.84
C LEU A 368 -18.06 -30.66 -1.60
N PHE A 369 -17.99 -29.48 -0.98
CA PHE A 369 -17.43 -28.28 -1.60
C PHE A 369 -15.89 -28.22 -1.57
N TYR A 370 -15.25 -29.10 -0.79
CA TYR A 370 -13.79 -29.18 -0.63
C TYR A 370 -13.16 -30.36 -1.39
N ASP A 371 -13.97 -31.35 -1.79
CA ASP A 371 -13.57 -32.46 -2.63
C ASP A 371 -13.15 -32.00 -4.05
N LEU A 372 -12.50 -32.90 -4.81
CA LEU A 372 -12.12 -32.61 -6.20
C LEU A 372 -13.36 -32.29 -7.04
N GLY A 373 -13.38 -31.09 -7.65
CA GLY A 373 -14.48 -30.61 -8.47
C GLY A 373 -14.18 -29.27 -9.14
N ILE A 374 -14.96 -28.95 -10.17
CA ILE A 374 -14.89 -27.67 -10.89
C ILE A 374 -15.30 -26.54 -9.94
N GLY A 375 -14.53 -25.45 -9.93
CA GLY A 375 -14.78 -24.29 -9.06
C GLY A 375 -14.25 -24.41 -7.62
N ARG A 376 -13.71 -25.57 -7.23
CA ARG A 376 -13.16 -25.80 -5.88
C ARG A 376 -12.13 -24.74 -5.47
N SER A 377 -11.15 -24.43 -6.34
CA SER A 377 -10.09 -23.47 -6.02
C SER A 377 -10.65 -22.08 -5.69
N LYS A 378 -11.69 -21.65 -6.42
CA LYS A 378 -12.37 -20.38 -6.19
C LYS A 378 -13.14 -20.41 -4.87
N TYR A 379 -13.88 -21.48 -4.60
CA TYR A 379 -14.58 -21.64 -3.32
C TYR A 379 -13.62 -21.59 -2.12
N LEU A 380 -12.45 -22.24 -2.20
CA LEU A 380 -11.43 -22.16 -1.15
C LEU A 380 -10.93 -20.73 -0.93
N GLN A 381 -10.68 -19.99 -2.02
CA GLN A 381 -10.28 -18.57 -1.96
C GLN A 381 -11.38 -17.72 -1.34
N ASP A 382 -12.64 -17.95 -1.72
CA ASP A 382 -13.79 -17.20 -1.22
C ASP A 382 -14.00 -17.42 0.29
N MET A 383 -13.86 -18.67 0.75
CA MET A 383 -13.92 -18.99 2.18
C MET A 383 -12.75 -18.38 2.95
N GLN A 384 -11.54 -18.37 2.40
CA GLN A 384 -10.41 -17.69 3.03
C GLN A 384 -10.62 -16.17 3.09
N THR A 385 -11.15 -15.58 2.02
CA THR A 385 -11.48 -14.15 1.96
C THR A 385 -12.55 -13.78 3.00
N LEU A 386 -13.58 -14.61 3.12
CA LEU A 386 -14.63 -14.47 4.14
C LEU A 386 -14.05 -14.46 5.56
N LEU A 387 -13.07 -15.31 5.87
CA LEU A 387 -12.49 -15.45 7.21
C LEU A 387 -11.35 -14.45 7.51
N LEU A 388 -10.57 -14.05 6.51
CA LEU A 388 -9.27 -13.39 6.71
C LEU A 388 -9.18 -11.97 6.13
N THR A 389 -9.82 -11.71 4.99
CA THR A 389 -9.58 -10.46 4.24
C THR A 389 -10.27 -9.28 4.92
N ARG A 390 -9.46 -8.33 5.39
CA ARG A 390 -9.91 -7.12 6.10
C ARG A 390 -10.23 -6.02 5.11
N GLN A 391 -11.25 -5.22 5.38
CA GLN A 391 -11.48 -3.99 4.64
C GLN A 391 -10.57 -2.89 5.20
N ARG A 392 -9.66 -2.36 4.39
CA ARG A 392 -8.83 -1.21 4.75
C ARG A 392 -9.57 0.07 4.36
N ASN A 393 -9.76 1.00 5.30
CA ASN A 393 -10.31 2.31 4.97
C ASN A 393 -9.25 3.14 4.22
N GLU A 394 -9.53 3.41 2.94
CA GLU A 394 -8.61 3.98 1.94
C GLU A 394 -8.02 5.36 2.29
N HIS A 395 -8.72 6.14 3.12
CA HIS A 395 -8.27 7.46 3.58
C HIS A 395 -7.92 7.49 5.05
N GLU A 396 -8.17 6.41 5.77
CA GLU A 396 -8.13 6.40 7.23
C GLU A 396 -7.10 5.48 7.84
N GLY A 397 -6.25 4.79 7.06
CA GLY A 397 -4.88 4.33 7.39
C GLY A 397 -4.60 3.65 8.75
N GLU A 398 -5.64 3.47 9.57
CA GLU A 398 -5.77 2.96 10.93
C GLU A 398 -7.20 3.22 11.41
N THR A 399 -8.13 2.49 10.80
CA THR A 399 -9.09 1.59 11.45
C THR A 399 -10.00 1.07 10.35
N GLY A 400 -9.38 0.36 9.39
CA GLY A 400 -10.10 -0.75 8.81
C GLY A 400 -10.50 -1.73 9.91
N THR A 401 -11.39 -2.65 9.59
CA THR A 401 -11.81 -3.70 10.52
C THR A 401 -10.60 -4.50 11.04
N TRP A 402 -10.59 -4.87 12.32
CA TRP A 402 -9.51 -5.67 12.93
C TRP A 402 -9.46 -7.09 12.35
N PHE A 403 -10.62 -7.54 11.87
CA PHE A 403 -10.88 -8.83 11.24
C PHE A 403 -11.59 -8.64 9.89
N SER A 404 -11.94 -9.73 9.21
CA SER A 404 -12.79 -9.63 8.02
C SER A 404 -14.16 -9.05 8.37
N PRO A 405 -14.88 -8.42 7.43
CA PRO A 405 -16.23 -7.88 7.67
C PRO A 405 -17.19 -8.91 8.27
N PHE A 406 -17.07 -10.16 7.84
CA PHE A 406 -17.85 -11.27 8.39
C PHE A 406 -17.52 -11.53 9.86
N ILE A 407 -16.24 -11.64 10.23
CA ILE A 407 -15.84 -11.91 11.63
C ILE A 407 -16.23 -10.75 12.56
N GLU A 408 -16.15 -9.49 12.10
CA GLU A 408 -16.64 -8.35 12.88
C GLU A 408 -18.16 -8.41 13.08
N ALA A 409 -18.91 -8.75 12.03
CA ALA A 409 -20.37 -8.90 12.14
C ALA A 409 -20.75 -10.08 13.04
N LEU A 410 -20.03 -11.19 12.93
CA LEU A 410 -20.22 -12.37 13.79
C LEU A 410 -19.97 -12.02 15.26
N HIS A 411 -18.85 -11.35 15.57
CA HIS A 411 -18.56 -10.89 16.91
C HIS A 411 -19.65 -9.95 17.45
N LYS A 412 -20.12 -9.00 16.63
CA LYS A 412 -21.15 -8.03 17.02
C LYS A 412 -22.49 -8.71 17.31
N ASP A 413 -22.86 -9.71 16.52
CA ASP A 413 -24.19 -10.29 16.55
C ASP A 413 -24.30 -11.52 17.47
N GLU A 414 -23.20 -12.24 17.69
CA GLU A 414 -23.17 -13.56 18.35
C GLU A 414 -22.02 -13.73 19.38
N GLY A 415 -21.12 -12.75 19.51
CA GLY A 415 -20.10 -12.72 20.55
C GLY A 415 -18.83 -13.56 20.29
N ASN A 416 -17.95 -13.63 21.31
CA ASN A 416 -16.62 -14.27 21.19
C ASN A 416 -16.70 -15.79 20.98
N ALA A 417 -17.64 -16.48 21.63
CA ALA A 417 -17.77 -17.94 21.54
C ALA A 417 -17.99 -18.40 20.08
N ALA A 418 -18.89 -17.72 19.36
CA ALA A 418 -19.18 -17.99 17.96
C ALA A 418 -17.96 -17.75 17.05
N VAL A 419 -17.22 -16.66 17.28
CA VAL A 419 -16.00 -16.36 16.51
C VAL A 419 -14.93 -17.42 16.74
N LYS A 420 -14.70 -17.83 18.00
CA LYS A 420 -13.76 -18.88 18.36
C LYS A 420 -14.13 -20.20 17.67
N GLU A 421 -15.38 -20.61 17.73
CA GLU A 421 -15.87 -21.85 17.12
C GLU A 421 -15.64 -21.85 15.60
N VAL A 422 -16.05 -20.78 14.91
CA VAL A 422 -15.88 -20.65 13.45
C VAL A 422 -14.41 -20.65 13.04
N LEU A 423 -13.54 -19.94 13.77
CA LEU A 423 -12.10 -19.91 13.45
C LEU A 423 -11.41 -21.24 13.76
N LEU A 424 -11.80 -21.96 14.82
CA LEU A 424 -11.29 -23.29 15.12
C LEU A 424 -11.67 -24.29 14.03
N GLU A 425 -12.93 -24.29 13.58
CA GLU A 425 -13.36 -25.15 12.48
C GLU A 425 -12.67 -24.75 11.17
N GLY A 426 -12.44 -23.45 10.95
CA GLY A 426 -11.61 -22.97 9.85
C GLY A 426 -10.18 -23.52 9.90
N ILE A 427 -9.55 -23.56 11.08
CA ILE A 427 -8.22 -24.15 11.25
C ILE A 427 -8.23 -25.64 10.93
N HIS A 428 -9.25 -26.36 11.40
CA HIS A 428 -9.41 -27.79 11.12
C HIS A 428 -9.58 -28.05 9.60
N ARG A 429 -10.49 -27.31 8.95
CA ARG A 429 -10.78 -27.44 7.51
C ARG A 429 -9.59 -27.11 6.62
N PHE A 430 -8.85 -26.06 6.94
CA PHE A 430 -7.73 -25.58 6.11
C PHE A 430 -6.37 -26.03 6.66
N HIS A 431 -6.30 -27.04 7.53
CA HIS A 431 -5.07 -27.42 8.19
C HIS A 431 -4.01 -27.94 7.20
N PRO A 432 -2.75 -27.44 7.23
CA PRO A 432 -2.24 -26.33 8.06
C PRO A 432 -2.44 -24.94 7.40
N ASN A 433 -3.02 -23.97 8.14
CA ASN A 433 -3.14 -22.57 7.69
C ASN A 433 -2.71 -21.58 8.79
N ALA A 434 -1.54 -20.97 8.64
CA ALA A 434 -0.96 -20.05 9.61
C ALA A 434 -1.80 -18.77 9.81
N PHE A 435 -2.49 -18.28 8.79
CA PHE A 435 -3.23 -17.02 8.84
C PHE A 435 -4.55 -17.14 9.60
N ILE A 436 -5.21 -18.29 9.56
CA ILE A 436 -6.39 -18.53 10.42
C ILE A 436 -5.94 -18.70 11.87
N CYS A 437 -4.83 -19.41 12.14
CA CYS A 437 -4.22 -19.44 13.47
C CYS A 437 -3.86 -18.03 13.97
N GLN A 438 -3.31 -17.18 13.10
CA GLN A 438 -3.01 -15.78 13.39
C GLN A 438 -4.28 -14.98 13.71
N ALA A 439 -5.35 -15.16 12.94
CA ALA A 439 -6.64 -14.50 13.17
C ALA A 439 -7.24 -14.90 14.53
N LEU A 440 -7.17 -16.19 14.89
CA LEU A 440 -7.61 -16.68 16.19
C LEU A 440 -6.75 -16.15 17.34
N ALA A 441 -5.41 -16.13 17.19
CA ALA A 441 -4.52 -15.52 18.18
C ALA A 441 -4.87 -14.04 18.40
N ARG A 442 -5.12 -13.30 17.32
CA ARG A 442 -5.58 -11.90 17.37
C ARG A 442 -6.91 -11.73 18.07
N HIS A 443 -7.88 -12.63 17.83
CA HIS A 443 -9.15 -12.60 18.54
C HIS A 443 -8.93 -12.70 20.05
N PHE A 444 -8.13 -13.68 20.49
CA PHE A 444 -7.84 -13.89 21.90
C PHE A 444 -7.18 -12.68 22.57
N TYR A 445 -6.11 -12.09 22.02
CA TYR A 445 -5.43 -10.98 22.70
C TYR A 445 -6.13 -9.61 22.54
N ILE A 446 -6.91 -9.40 21.47
CA ILE A 446 -7.60 -8.11 21.22
C ILE A 446 -8.98 -8.07 21.90
N LYS A 447 -9.78 -9.13 21.78
CA LYS A 447 -11.19 -9.14 22.21
C LYS A 447 -11.37 -9.79 23.59
N GLU A 448 -10.74 -10.95 23.81
CA GLU A 448 -10.93 -11.73 25.05
C GLU A 448 -9.90 -11.41 26.15
N ARG A 449 -8.74 -10.87 25.76
CA ARG A 449 -7.54 -10.70 26.63
C ARG A 449 -7.00 -12.03 27.19
N ASP A 450 -7.26 -13.14 26.50
CA ASP A 450 -6.70 -14.45 26.82
C ASP A 450 -5.32 -14.62 26.17
N PHE A 451 -4.29 -14.18 26.87
CA PHE A 451 -2.92 -14.21 26.35
C PHE A 451 -2.35 -15.63 26.25
N THR A 452 -2.83 -16.58 27.06
CA THR A 452 -2.36 -17.97 27.05
C THR A 452 -2.77 -18.66 25.76
N ASN A 453 -4.06 -18.59 25.41
CA ASN A 453 -4.54 -19.15 24.14
C ASN A 453 -3.99 -18.37 22.94
N ALA A 454 -3.87 -17.04 23.04
CA ALA A 454 -3.26 -16.23 21.99
C ALA A 454 -1.82 -16.68 21.67
N LEU A 455 -1.00 -16.94 22.70
CA LEU A 455 0.37 -17.42 22.53
C LEU A 455 0.43 -18.82 21.90
N THR A 456 -0.44 -19.73 22.34
CA THR A 456 -0.52 -21.10 21.77
C THR A 456 -0.79 -21.03 20.27
N TRP A 457 -1.77 -20.24 19.84
CA TRP A 457 -2.11 -20.12 18.43
C TRP A 457 -1.08 -19.32 17.61
N ALA A 458 -0.46 -18.29 18.20
CA ALA A 458 0.63 -17.57 17.54
C ALA A 458 1.85 -18.47 17.31
N LYS A 459 2.22 -19.30 18.30
CA LYS A 459 3.29 -20.31 18.16
C LYS A 459 2.96 -21.39 17.14
N GLN A 460 1.69 -21.83 17.08
CA GLN A 460 1.25 -22.77 16.05
C GLN A 460 1.31 -22.16 14.65
N ALA A 461 0.88 -20.90 14.48
CA ALA A 461 1.03 -20.19 13.22
C ALA A 461 2.52 -20.09 12.80
N LYS A 462 3.40 -19.78 13.75
CA LYS A 462 4.85 -19.71 13.56
C LYS A 462 5.47 -21.05 13.17
N LYS A 463 4.96 -22.16 13.71
CA LYS A 463 5.38 -23.51 13.33
C LYS A 463 5.02 -23.84 11.87
N ILE A 464 3.87 -23.33 11.40
CA ILE A 464 3.39 -23.56 10.02
C ILE A 464 4.18 -22.69 9.02
N GLU A 465 4.40 -21.41 9.33
CA GLU A 465 5.09 -20.44 8.45
C GLU A 465 6.25 -19.75 9.20
N PRO A 466 7.40 -20.43 9.38
CA PRO A 466 8.49 -19.95 10.22
C PRO A 466 9.27 -18.76 9.65
N SER A 467 9.23 -18.51 8.35
CA SER A 467 9.95 -17.39 7.71
C SER A 467 9.05 -16.18 7.42
N ASN A 468 7.80 -16.19 7.85
CA ASN A 468 6.84 -15.12 7.54
C ASN A 468 6.85 -14.00 8.59
N SER A 469 7.27 -12.81 8.17
CA SER A 469 7.40 -11.64 9.04
C SER A 469 6.10 -11.18 9.72
N TYR A 470 4.93 -11.38 9.11
CA TYR A 470 3.63 -11.04 9.73
C TYR A 470 3.23 -12.03 10.84
N ILE A 471 3.68 -13.27 10.72
CA ILE A 471 3.45 -14.30 11.74
C ILE A 471 4.37 -14.05 12.95
N SER A 472 5.66 -13.77 12.73
CA SER A 472 6.56 -13.34 13.81
C SER A 472 6.10 -12.04 14.47
N ASP A 473 5.62 -11.05 13.69
CA ASP A 473 5.03 -9.83 14.25
C ASP A 473 3.88 -10.16 15.19
N THR A 474 2.96 -11.05 14.80
CA THR A 474 1.81 -11.42 15.64
C THR A 474 2.23 -11.98 16.99
N LEU A 475 3.27 -12.82 17.03
CA LEU A 475 3.82 -13.33 18.28
C LEU A 475 4.30 -12.18 19.19
N GLY A 476 5.07 -11.24 18.63
CA GLY A 476 5.48 -10.02 19.33
C GLY A 476 4.31 -9.17 19.80
N GLN A 477 3.26 -9.03 18.98
CA GLN A 477 2.04 -8.30 19.34
C GLN A 477 1.31 -8.94 20.54
N VAL A 478 1.27 -10.28 20.65
CA VAL A 478 0.65 -10.96 21.81
C VAL A 478 1.40 -10.61 23.10
N TYR A 479 2.72 -10.77 23.11
CA TYR A 479 3.56 -10.45 24.28
C TYR A 479 3.45 -8.96 24.66
N LYS A 480 3.58 -8.07 23.67
CA LYS A 480 3.43 -6.62 23.87
C LYS A 480 2.05 -6.25 24.42
N SER A 481 0.99 -6.87 23.92
CA SER A 481 -0.38 -6.57 24.37
C SER A 481 -0.60 -7.00 25.82
N LYS A 482 0.03 -8.09 26.27
CA LYS A 482 0.02 -8.51 27.68
C LYS A 482 0.70 -7.48 28.58
N ILE A 483 1.89 -7.01 28.19
CA ILE A 483 2.62 -5.95 28.90
C ILE A 483 1.77 -4.69 29.00
N ARG A 484 1.23 -4.24 27.86
CA ARG A 484 0.40 -3.05 27.78
C ARG A 484 -0.82 -3.15 28.68
N TRP A 485 -1.52 -4.29 28.66
CA TRP A 485 -2.69 -4.51 29.50
C TRP A 485 -2.35 -4.45 30.99
N TRP A 486 -1.23 -5.02 31.42
CA TRP A 486 -0.77 -4.94 32.80
C TRP A 486 -0.49 -3.48 33.22
N ILE A 487 0.20 -2.71 32.37
CA ILE A 487 0.51 -1.29 32.62
C ILE A 487 -0.79 -0.48 32.74
N GLU A 488 -1.73 -0.63 31.80
CA GLU A 488 -3.00 0.10 31.80
C GLU A 488 -3.87 -0.25 33.04
N THR A 489 -3.79 -1.48 33.53
CA THR A 489 -4.55 -1.93 34.71
C THR A 489 -3.91 -1.44 36.02
N ASN A 490 -2.59 -1.32 36.07
CA ASN A 490 -1.84 -0.96 37.28
C ASN A 490 -1.34 0.50 37.31
N GLU A 491 -1.71 1.35 36.34
CA GLU A 491 -1.20 2.73 36.25
C GLU A 491 -1.44 3.57 37.52
N LYS A 492 -2.49 3.25 38.29
CA LYS A 492 -2.84 3.92 39.56
C LYS A 492 -2.04 3.39 40.77
N ASN A 493 -1.62 2.12 40.73
CA ASN A 493 -0.87 1.45 41.79
C ASN A 493 0.56 1.26 41.31
N ARG A 494 1.46 2.16 41.71
CA ARG A 494 2.86 2.17 41.23
C ARG A 494 3.76 1.11 41.86
N ASP A 495 3.20 0.21 42.66
CA ASP A 495 3.94 -0.82 43.36
C ASP A 495 3.97 -2.10 42.50
N ILE A 496 5.16 -2.44 41.99
CA ILE A 496 5.39 -3.66 41.24
C ILE A 496 6.00 -4.73 42.17
N SER A 497 5.46 -5.96 42.12
CA SER A 497 6.09 -7.08 42.81
C SER A 497 7.30 -7.62 42.04
N VAL A 498 8.24 -8.29 42.72
CA VAL A 498 9.40 -8.91 42.07
C VAL A 498 8.98 -10.00 41.06
N ALA A 499 7.89 -10.71 41.35
CA ALA A 499 7.32 -11.72 40.45
C ALA A 499 6.76 -11.07 39.18
N ASP A 500 5.94 -10.02 39.32
CA ASP A 500 5.39 -9.26 38.19
C ASP A 500 6.51 -8.64 37.35
N LEU A 501 7.53 -8.06 37.98
CA LEU A 501 8.70 -7.52 37.29
C LEU A 501 9.38 -8.60 36.43
N THR A 502 9.63 -9.77 37.00
CA THR A 502 10.31 -10.87 36.32
C THR A 502 9.49 -11.34 35.12
N GLU A 503 8.17 -11.50 35.30
CA GLU A 503 7.27 -11.87 34.21
C GLU A 503 7.24 -10.82 33.09
N LEU A 504 7.10 -9.54 33.43
CA LEU A 504 7.03 -8.46 32.44
C LEU A 504 8.33 -8.29 31.66
N LEU A 505 9.48 -8.44 32.31
CA LEU A 505 10.78 -8.40 31.63
C LEU A 505 10.97 -9.62 30.72
N ASP A 506 10.54 -10.81 31.13
CA ASP A 506 10.53 -12.00 30.27
C ASP A 506 9.64 -11.80 29.04
N LEU A 507 8.43 -11.26 29.22
CA LEU A 507 7.55 -10.89 28.11
C LEU A 507 8.20 -9.87 27.18
N ALA A 508 8.92 -8.88 27.73
CA ALA A 508 9.58 -7.84 26.94
C ALA A 508 10.74 -8.39 26.10
N VAL A 509 11.52 -9.33 26.64
CA VAL A 509 12.56 -10.06 25.90
C VAL A 509 11.93 -10.82 24.75
N HIS A 510 10.92 -11.66 25.03
CA HIS A 510 10.24 -12.44 23.99
C HIS A 510 9.57 -11.57 22.92
N ALA A 511 8.94 -10.47 23.31
CA ALA A 511 8.33 -9.53 22.37
C ALA A 511 9.39 -8.91 21.45
N SER A 512 10.50 -8.45 22.02
CA SER A 512 11.59 -7.82 21.26
C SER A 512 12.25 -8.79 20.30
N ASP A 513 12.49 -10.03 20.73
CA ASP A 513 13.11 -11.04 19.88
C ASP A 513 12.18 -11.44 18.72
N ALA A 514 10.87 -11.57 18.97
CA ALA A 514 9.88 -11.80 17.91
C ALA A 514 9.80 -10.63 16.91
N PHE A 515 9.86 -9.39 17.39
CA PHE A 515 9.86 -8.21 16.52
C PHE A 515 11.14 -8.09 15.70
N LYS A 516 12.31 -8.37 16.28
CA LYS A 516 13.57 -8.42 15.53
C LYS A 516 13.59 -9.52 14.48
N GLU A 517 13.06 -10.68 14.79
CA GLU A 517 12.92 -11.76 13.82
C GLU A 517 12.02 -11.32 12.66
N SER A 518 10.91 -10.64 12.95
CA SER A 518 10.03 -10.05 11.93
C SER A 518 10.75 -9.03 11.04
N GLN A 519 11.62 -8.19 11.62
CA GLN A 519 12.46 -7.23 10.88
C GLN A 519 13.42 -7.98 9.94
N GLN A 520 14.19 -8.94 10.46
CA GLN A 520 15.16 -9.74 9.69
C GLN A 520 14.49 -10.49 8.53
N GLN A 521 13.32 -11.11 8.78
CA GLN A 521 12.55 -11.81 7.76
C GLN A 521 12.02 -10.85 6.68
N SER A 522 11.74 -9.59 7.03
CA SER A 522 11.33 -8.58 6.06
C SER A 522 12.49 -8.08 5.21
N GLU A 523 13.69 -7.97 5.79
CA GLU A 523 14.94 -7.62 5.09
C GLU A 523 15.44 -8.74 4.17
N ALA A 524 15.30 -10.01 4.59
CA ALA A 524 15.82 -11.19 3.90
C ALA A 524 14.98 -11.67 2.71
N ARG A 525 13.84 -11.04 2.40
CA ARG A 525 13.03 -11.41 1.22
C ARG A 525 13.78 -11.06 -0.08
N GLU A 526 14.41 -12.04 -0.72
CA GLU A 526 15.03 -11.92 -2.07
C GLU A 526 13.99 -11.89 -3.22
N ASP A 527 14.41 -11.66 -4.47
CA ASP A 527 13.54 -11.48 -5.66
C ASP A 527 13.03 -12.82 -6.28
N GLU A 528 11.76 -12.81 -6.72
CA GLU A 528 11.02 -13.52 -7.80
C GLU A 528 11.27 -15.01 -8.17
N ALA A 529 12.38 -15.65 -7.83
CA ALA A 529 12.65 -17.02 -8.29
C ALA A 529 12.00 -18.09 -7.38
N THR A 530 11.96 -17.86 -6.07
CA THR A 530 11.55 -18.86 -5.07
C THR A 530 10.05 -18.83 -4.76
N GLU A 531 9.34 -17.75 -5.11
CA GLU A 531 7.88 -17.62 -4.93
C GLU A 531 7.06 -18.25 -6.07
N ARG A 532 7.72 -18.82 -7.09
CA ARG A 532 7.04 -19.47 -8.22
C ARG A 532 6.22 -20.72 -7.84
N SER A 533 6.38 -21.29 -6.64
CA SER A 533 5.76 -22.58 -6.29
C SER A 533 4.73 -22.57 -5.16
N TYR A 534 4.51 -21.48 -4.42
CA TYR A 534 3.58 -21.50 -3.27
C TYR A 534 2.55 -20.36 -3.31
N GLN A 535 1.36 -20.73 -3.80
CA GLN A 535 0.07 -20.01 -3.73
C GLN A 535 0.01 -18.64 -4.43
N LYS A 536 -0.57 -18.69 -5.64
CA LYS A 536 -0.97 -17.56 -6.52
C LYS A 536 -1.93 -16.53 -5.90
N SER A 537 -2.29 -16.65 -4.61
CA SER A 537 -3.16 -15.74 -3.86
C SER A 537 -2.40 -14.81 -2.90
N LYS A 538 -1.05 -14.88 -2.81
CA LYS A 538 -0.23 -14.04 -1.91
C LYS A 538 0.02 -12.60 -2.40
N ARG A 539 -0.91 -11.99 -3.16
CA ARG A 539 -0.83 -10.55 -3.54
C ARG A 539 -0.85 -9.59 -2.34
N GLN A 540 -1.25 -10.11 -1.18
CA GLN A 540 -1.42 -9.37 0.07
C GLN A 540 -0.14 -8.89 0.77
N TYR A 541 1.05 -9.30 0.31
CA TYR A 541 2.28 -9.20 1.12
C TYR A 541 3.52 -8.59 0.44
N ASP A 542 3.37 -7.91 -0.70
CA ASP A 542 4.47 -7.22 -1.40
C ASP A 542 4.93 -5.89 -0.76
N ILE A 543 4.39 -5.55 0.40
CA ILE A 543 4.77 -4.34 1.16
C ILE A 543 5.81 -4.70 2.21
N TYR A 544 6.90 -3.92 2.26
CA TYR A 544 7.91 -4.04 3.31
C TYR A 544 7.27 -3.83 4.70
N ASN A 545 7.29 -4.87 5.54
CA ASN A 545 6.62 -4.85 6.84
C ASN A 545 7.43 -4.05 7.88
N ILE A 546 6.98 -2.83 8.19
CA ILE A 546 7.60 -1.96 9.18
C ILE A 546 7.07 -2.17 10.62
N ALA A 547 6.07 -3.04 10.82
CA ALA A 547 5.41 -3.22 12.11
C ALA A 547 6.37 -3.73 13.20
N GLY A 548 7.34 -4.57 12.82
CA GLY A 548 8.37 -5.07 13.73
C GLY A 548 9.21 -3.95 14.35
N TYR A 549 9.60 -2.92 13.60
CA TYR A 549 10.36 -1.78 14.16
C TYR A 549 9.51 -0.94 15.11
N GLN A 550 8.23 -0.74 14.78
CA GLN A 550 7.31 -0.04 15.69
C GLN A 550 7.05 -0.83 16.98
N GLY A 551 6.90 -2.15 16.86
CA GLY A 551 6.76 -3.06 17.99
C GLY A 551 7.95 -2.99 18.95
N GLU A 552 9.18 -3.02 18.42
CA GLU A 552 10.41 -2.89 19.22
C GLU A 552 10.46 -1.54 19.96
N ILE A 553 10.07 -0.44 19.31
CA ILE A 553 10.00 0.89 19.95
C ILE A 553 9.02 0.88 21.12
N GLU A 554 7.80 0.37 20.89
CA GLU A 554 6.76 0.34 21.91
C GLU A 554 7.15 -0.55 23.09
N VAL A 555 7.67 -1.76 22.85
CA VAL A 555 8.16 -2.67 23.89
C VAL A 555 9.31 -2.05 24.67
N GLY A 556 10.25 -1.39 23.99
CA GLY A 556 11.37 -0.76 24.68
C GLY A 556 10.93 0.40 25.58
N LEU A 557 9.95 1.20 25.14
CA LEU A 557 9.35 2.25 25.97
C LEU A 557 8.54 1.67 27.14
N TYR A 558 7.79 0.59 26.93
CA TYR A 558 7.10 -0.12 28.02
C TYR A 558 8.09 -0.71 29.02
N THR A 559 9.21 -1.27 28.56
CA THR A 559 10.28 -1.79 29.43
C THR A 559 10.81 -0.69 30.34
N ILE A 560 11.07 0.51 29.80
CA ILE A 560 11.51 1.65 30.61
C ILE A 560 10.43 2.04 31.64
N GLN A 561 9.15 2.07 31.22
CA GLN A 561 8.05 2.36 32.13
C GLN A 561 7.92 1.33 33.26
N ILE A 562 8.13 0.04 32.98
CA ILE A 562 8.15 -1.03 33.99
C ILE A 562 9.27 -0.79 35.00
N LEU A 563 10.47 -0.43 34.54
CA LEU A 563 11.59 -0.13 35.44
C LEU A 563 11.31 1.06 36.36
N GLN A 564 10.54 2.04 35.91
CA GLN A 564 10.15 3.21 36.71
C GLN A 564 9.19 2.88 37.86
N PHE A 565 8.61 1.68 37.91
CA PHE A 565 7.83 1.19 39.05
C PHE A 565 8.70 0.57 40.15
N ILE A 566 9.99 0.33 39.88
CA ILE A 566 10.92 -0.20 40.90
C ILE A 566 11.27 0.90 41.90
N PRO A 567 11.24 0.64 43.23
CA PRO A 567 11.41 1.68 44.26
C PRO A 567 12.66 2.55 44.12
N PHE A 568 13.81 1.99 43.67
CA PHE A 568 15.06 2.74 43.51
C PHE A 568 15.26 3.36 42.12
N PHE A 569 14.32 3.16 41.19
CA PHE A 569 14.28 3.81 39.87
C PHE A 569 13.09 4.76 39.71
N ASP A 570 12.55 5.27 40.83
CA ASP A 570 11.42 6.22 40.80
C ASP A 570 11.75 7.45 39.95
N ASN A 571 10.94 7.67 38.91
CA ASN A 571 11.06 8.78 37.97
C ASN A 571 10.76 10.16 38.61
N ARG A 572 10.26 10.21 39.86
CA ARG A 572 10.11 11.48 40.62
C ARG A 572 11.43 11.99 41.20
N ASN A 573 12.43 11.12 41.33
CA ASN A 573 13.75 11.48 41.82
C ASN A 573 14.74 11.53 40.65
N GLU A 574 15.29 12.71 40.36
CA GLU A 574 16.24 12.90 39.26
C GLU A 574 17.52 12.04 39.42
N LEU A 575 17.96 11.76 40.65
CA LEU A 575 19.09 10.86 40.89
C LEU A 575 18.75 9.41 40.52
N SER A 576 17.60 8.91 40.98
CA SER A 576 17.11 7.57 40.65
C SER A 576 16.88 7.39 39.15
N LYS A 577 16.36 8.42 38.49
CA LYS A 577 16.20 8.47 37.03
C LYS A 577 17.56 8.38 36.32
N ARG A 578 18.57 9.12 36.81
CA ARG A 578 19.93 9.09 36.26
C ARG A 578 20.56 7.71 36.42
N ASP A 579 20.41 7.09 37.59
CA ASP A 579 20.92 5.76 37.85
C ASP A 579 20.29 4.69 36.95
N MET A 580 18.97 4.77 36.73
CA MET A 580 18.27 3.92 35.77
C MET A 580 18.82 4.09 34.35
N ILE A 581 18.98 5.35 33.90
CA ILE A 581 19.49 5.66 32.55
C ILE A 581 20.91 5.14 32.36
N ASN A 582 21.77 5.32 33.36
CA ASN A 582 23.15 4.83 33.33
C ASN A 582 23.19 3.30 33.25
N PHE A 583 22.34 2.61 34.01
CA PHE A 583 22.22 1.16 33.97
C PHE A 583 21.74 0.64 32.61
N ILE A 584 20.63 1.15 32.07
CA ILE A 584 20.10 0.71 30.75
C ILE A 584 20.97 1.16 29.56
N SER A 585 21.91 2.09 29.80
CA SER A 585 22.94 2.48 28.84
C SER A 585 24.24 1.67 28.99
N GLY A 586 24.33 0.76 29.97
CA GLY A 586 25.51 -0.07 30.25
C GLY A 586 26.69 0.69 30.87
N ILE A 587 26.45 1.87 31.46
CA ILE A 587 27.49 2.73 32.05
C ILE A 587 27.78 2.34 33.50
N SER A 588 26.76 1.92 34.26
CA SER A 588 26.85 1.56 35.67
C SER A 588 26.14 0.25 35.97
N ASP A 589 26.51 -0.39 37.09
CA ASP A 589 25.80 -1.56 37.62
C ASP A 589 24.47 -1.16 38.29
N ILE A 590 23.64 -2.14 38.65
CA ILE A 590 22.35 -1.96 39.30
C ILE A 590 22.55 -1.30 40.69
N PRO A 591 21.88 -0.17 40.98
CA PRO A 591 21.96 0.49 42.28
C PRO A 591 21.47 -0.38 43.45
N GLY A 592 21.92 -0.05 44.66
CA GLY A 592 21.42 -0.64 45.90
C GLY A 592 22.16 -1.89 46.40
N ASP A 593 21.71 -2.38 47.56
CA ASP A 593 22.32 -3.50 48.29
C ASP A 593 22.23 -4.83 47.52
N THR A 594 23.25 -5.65 47.67
CA THR A 594 23.42 -6.97 47.05
C THR A 594 22.28 -7.95 47.35
N ASN A 595 21.61 -7.77 48.50
CA ASN A 595 20.49 -8.59 48.97
C ASN A 595 19.11 -8.09 48.52
N ASN A 596 19.03 -7.02 47.73
CA ASN A 596 17.76 -6.52 47.23
C ASN A 596 17.15 -7.48 46.19
N GLU A 597 15.92 -7.94 46.42
CA GLU A 597 15.24 -8.92 45.56
C GLU A 597 15.02 -8.42 44.12
N PHE A 598 14.72 -7.13 43.94
CA PHE A 598 14.60 -6.54 42.60
C PHE A 598 15.94 -6.55 41.86
N LYS A 599 17.05 -6.28 42.56
CA LYS A 599 18.39 -6.36 41.97
C LYS A 599 18.73 -7.77 41.52
N LEU A 600 18.36 -8.79 42.31
CA LEU A 600 18.53 -10.19 41.92
C LEU A 600 17.71 -10.54 40.67
N ALA A 601 16.45 -10.09 40.59
CA ALA A 601 15.62 -10.30 39.41
C ALA A 601 16.22 -9.63 38.16
N LEU A 602 16.69 -8.38 38.27
CA LEU A 602 17.28 -7.63 37.15
C LEU A 602 18.56 -8.28 36.59
N LYS A 603 19.34 -9.00 37.41
CA LYS A 603 20.57 -9.68 36.97
C LYS A 603 20.32 -10.64 35.80
N ASN A 604 19.17 -11.30 35.78
CA ASN A 604 18.80 -12.25 34.72
C ASN A 604 18.56 -11.56 33.36
N PHE A 605 18.32 -10.25 33.37
CA PHE A 605 17.95 -9.47 32.18
C PHE A 605 19.00 -8.44 31.76
N ILE A 606 20.18 -8.41 32.40
CA ILE A 606 21.28 -7.48 32.09
C ILE A 606 21.59 -7.42 30.58
N PRO A 607 21.72 -8.54 29.84
CA PRO A 607 22.03 -8.50 28.41
C PRO A 607 20.96 -7.77 27.58
N TYR A 608 19.70 -7.85 27.98
CA TYR A 608 18.60 -7.16 27.31
C TYR A 608 18.54 -5.68 27.70
N LEU A 609 18.57 -5.38 29.01
CA LEU A 609 18.37 -4.05 29.55
C LEU A 609 19.50 -3.07 29.20
N THR A 610 20.76 -3.52 29.24
CA THR A 610 21.92 -2.69 28.87
C THR A 610 22.00 -2.39 27.37
N ASN A 611 21.31 -3.18 26.54
CA ASN A 611 21.22 -2.97 25.10
C ASN A 611 19.96 -2.18 24.67
N LEU A 612 19.09 -1.83 25.61
CA LEU A 612 17.77 -1.27 25.33
C LEU A 612 17.85 0.05 24.56
N ARG A 613 18.70 0.98 25.01
CA ARG A 613 18.93 2.26 24.32
C ARG A 613 19.41 2.05 22.88
N CYS A 614 20.38 1.16 22.69
CA CYS A 614 20.92 0.83 21.37
C CYS A 614 19.84 0.24 20.43
N ARG A 615 19.00 -0.66 20.94
CA ARG A 615 17.88 -1.26 20.19
C ARG A 615 16.84 -0.21 19.77
N LEU A 616 16.43 0.65 20.69
CA LEU A 616 15.53 1.77 20.41
C LEU A 616 16.10 2.70 19.34
N LYS A 617 17.38 3.09 19.51
CA LYS A 617 18.05 3.98 18.57
C LYS A 617 18.13 3.40 17.16
N LYS A 618 18.46 2.11 17.02
CA LYS A 618 18.46 1.42 15.71
C LYS A 618 17.08 1.46 15.03
N SER A 619 16.01 1.29 15.79
CA SER A 619 14.64 1.31 15.26
C SER A 619 14.22 2.72 14.83
N PHE A 620 14.62 3.76 15.58
CA PHE A 620 14.41 5.15 15.15
C PHE A 620 15.25 5.52 13.93
N ASP A 621 16.52 5.08 13.88
CA ASP A 621 17.40 5.29 12.72
C ASP A 621 16.85 4.65 11.45
N PHE A 622 16.26 3.46 11.57
CA PHE A 622 15.52 2.82 10.48
C PHE A 622 14.41 3.73 9.95
N PHE A 623 13.58 4.31 10.84
CA PHE A 623 12.48 5.17 10.43
C PHE A 623 12.94 6.50 9.84
N ASP A 624 14.03 7.07 10.35
CA ASP A 624 14.63 8.28 9.77
C ASP A 624 15.10 7.98 8.33
N ASP A 625 15.77 6.86 8.08
CA ASP A 625 16.13 6.46 6.71
C ASP A 625 14.88 6.17 5.86
N TYR A 626 13.91 5.45 6.40
CA TYR A 626 12.68 5.06 5.71
C TYR A 626 11.82 6.27 5.28
N PHE A 627 11.67 7.30 6.12
CA PHE A 627 10.82 8.47 5.82
C PHE A 627 11.57 9.61 5.14
N VAL A 628 12.87 9.75 5.38
CA VAL A 628 13.64 10.91 4.90
C VAL A 628 14.39 10.58 3.62
N LEU A 629 14.93 9.37 3.46
CA LEU A 629 15.65 9.04 2.23
C LEU A 629 14.72 8.63 1.10
N LEU A 630 13.55 8.07 1.43
CA LEU A 630 12.64 7.43 0.50
C LEU A 630 11.22 7.97 0.64
N LYS A 631 10.54 8.20 -0.50
CA LYS A 631 9.11 8.53 -0.56
C LYS A 631 8.31 7.38 -1.19
N PRO A 632 7.04 7.19 -0.81
CA PRO A 632 6.15 6.29 -1.52
C PRO A 632 6.06 6.62 -3.01
N ARG A 633 5.77 5.60 -3.83
CA ARG A 633 5.50 5.79 -5.26
C ARG A 633 4.08 6.32 -5.55
N ASN A 634 3.16 6.29 -4.58
CA ASN A 634 1.76 6.74 -4.77
C ASN A 634 1.20 7.55 -3.56
N ASN A 635 0.09 8.26 -3.80
CA ASN A 635 -0.55 9.17 -2.83
C ASN A 635 -1.22 8.47 -1.66
N VAL A 636 -1.88 7.33 -1.90
CA VAL A 636 -2.59 6.58 -0.85
C VAL A 636 -1.59 6.14 0.23
N LYS A 637 -0.45 5.56 -0.17
CA LYS A 637 0.62 5.16 0.76
C LYS A 637 1.28 6.36 1.44
N GLN A 638 1.28 7.55 0.83
CA GLN A 638 1.83 8.76 1.44
C GLN A 638 1.01 9.24 2.65
N ASN A 639 -0.31 9.11 2.61
CA ASN A 639 -1.17 9.45 3.73
C ASN A 639 -1.00 8.48 4.91
N GLU A 640 -0.91 7.18 4.62
CA GLU A 640 -0.61 6.14 5.62
C GLU A 640 0.75 6.42 6.28
N GLU A 641 1.79 6.65 5.47
CA GLU A 641 3.13 6.95 5.94
C GLU A 641 3.19 8.19 6.82
N SER A 642 2.48 9.26 6.45
CA SER A 642 2.45 10.50 7.22
C SER A 642 1.94 10.30 8.65
N ARG A 643 1.05 9.32 8.87
CA ARG A 643 0.52 9.01 10.19
C ARG A 643 1.46 8.16 11.01
N THR A 644 2.04 7.13 10.39
CA THR A 644 3.11 6.35 11.02
C THR A 644 4.25 7.27 11.45
N ARG A 645 4.64 8.22 10.60
CA ARG A 645 5.65 9.24 10.92
C ARG A 645 5.28 10.07 12.15
N ARG A 646 4.02 10.49 12.30
CA ARG A 646 3.55 11.22 13.51
C ARG A 646 3.67 10.36 14.77
N LYS A 647 3.28 9.08 14.70
CA LYS A 647 3.40 8.15 15.83
C LYS A 647 4.85 7.94 16.25
N VAL A 648 5.72 7.65 15.28
CA VAL A 648 7.16 7.48 15.51
C VAL A 648 7.76 8.76 16.08
N SER A 649 7.36 9.94 15.60
CA SER A 649 7.78 11.22 16.17
C SER A 649 7.34 11.39 17.62
N GLY A 650 6.12 10.96 17.98
CA GLY A 650 5.64 10.97 19.36
C GLY A 650 6.45 10.05 20.27
N HIS A 651 6.80 8.84 19.79
CA HIS A 651 7.68 7.92 20.51
C HIS A 651 9.12 8.46 20.63
N PHE A 652 9.64 9.10 19.59
CA PHE A 652 10.98 9.71 19.62
C PHE A 652 11.05 10.85 20.63
N LYS A 653 9.97 11.65 20.78
CA LYS A 653 9.89 12.67 21.84
C LYS A 653 10.04 12.03 23.23
N LYS A 654 9.33 10.94 23.51
CA LYS A 654 9.49 10.20 24.77
C LYS A 654 10.92 9.68 24.96
N TYR A 655 11.53 9.16 23.90
CA TYR A 655 12.94 8.74 23.92
C TYR A 655 13.88 9.89 24.30
N VAL A 656 13.69 11.07 23.71
CA VAL A 656 14.45 12.29 24.04
C VAL A 656 14.21 12.74 25.48
N ASP A 657 12.96 12.72 25.96
CA ASP A 657 12.64 13.13 27.34
C ASP A 657 13.37 12.23 28.37
N ILE A 658 13.53 10.93 28.04
CA ILE A 658 14.24 9.95 28.87
C ILE A 658 15.76 10.13 28.75
N PHE A 659 16.32 10.06 27.55
CA PHE A 659 17.78 9.95 27.34
C PHE A 659 18.49 11.29 27.10
N GLY A 660 17.75 12.32 26.70
CA GLY A 660 18.29 13.66 26.40
C GLY A 660 18.49 14.54 27.63
N SER A 661 17.79 14.26 28.72
CA SER A 661 17.78 15.07 29.94
C SER A 661 19.00 14.79 30.83
N LEU A 662 20.15 15.41 30.50
CA LEU A 662 21.27 15.58 31.44
C LEU A 662 21.75 17.04 31.33
N GLU A 663 21.07 17.94 32.05
CA GLU A 663 21.48 19.33 32.36
C GLU A 663 21.96 20.23 31.20
N GLU A 664 21.18 20.39 30.12
CA GLU A 664 21.60 21.24 28.98
C GLU A 664 20.70 22.43 28.62
N SER A 665 19.87 22.97 29.53
CA SER A 665 19.04 24.14 29.17
C SER A 665 19.37 25.50 29.78
N GLN A 666 20.22 25.66 30.82
CA GLN A 666 20.34 27.01 31.43
C GLN A 666 21.71 27.59 31.82
N ASN A 667 22.85 26.88 31.80
CA ASN A 667 24.12 27.54 32.20
C ASN A 667 25.31 27.22 31.26
N SER A 668 25.49 28.06 30.25
CA SER A 668 26.70 28.12 29.40
C SER A 668 28.00 28.25 30.21
N GLY A 669 27.93 28.79 31.43
CA GLY A 669 29.06 28.94 32.35
C GLY A 669 29.51 27.67 33.10
N LEU A 670 28.73 26.58 33.11
CA LEU A 670 29.11 25.32 33.78
C LEU A 670 29.83 24.34 32.83
N ARG A 671 29.57 24.44 31.51
CA ARG A 671 30.12 23.53 30.49
C ARG A 671 31.64 23.60 30.39
N SER A 672 32.23 24.78 30.62
CA SER A 672 33.69 25.00 30.61
C SER A 672 34.41 24.40 31.84
N LYS A 673 33.68 23.96 32.88
CA LYS A 673 34.24 23.32 34.09
C LYS A 673 34.20 21.79 34.06
N LEU A 674 33.59 21.19 33.03
CA LEU A 674 33.45 19.72 32.88
C LEU A 674 34.70 19.11 32.24
N SER A 675 34.98 17.84 32.50
CA SER A 675 36.10 17.12 31.86
C SER A 675 35.88 16.99 30.35
N LEU A 676 36.96 17.00 29.56
CA LEU A 676 36.89 16.90 28.10
C LEU A 676 36.10 15.67 27.60
N PRO A 677 36.26 14.45 28.17
CA PRO A 677 35.45 13.30 27.77
C PRO A 677 33.94 13.52 27.97
N LEU A 678 33.55 14.17 29.08
CA LEU A 678 32.15 14.44 29.39
C LEU A 678 31.55 15.49 28.43
N GLN A 679 32.31 16.53 28.06
CA GLN A 679 31.88 17.51 27.06
C GLN A 679 31.68 16.88 25.66
N VAL A 680 32.53 15.92 25.29
CA VAL A 680 32.40 15.15 24.05
C VAL A 680 31.13 14.29 24.07
N GLU A 681 30.88 13.58 25.16
CA GLU A 681 29.67 12.76 25.31
C GLU A 681 28.39 13.61 25.26
N LEU A 682 28.37 14.73 25.98
CA LEU A 682 27.24 15.67 25.95
C LEU A 682 27.00 16.21 24.54
N SER A 683 28.06 16.56 23.81
CA SER A 683 27.93 17.02 22.42
C SER A 683 27.31 15.96 21.51
N ARG A 684 27.74 14.69 21.62
CA ARG A 684 27.17 13.56 20.87
C ARG A 684 25.71 13.32 21.22
N ARG A 685 25.37 13.34 22.50
CA ARG A 685 23.99 13.17 23.00
C ARG A 685 23.09 14.31 22.53
N SER A 686 23.59 15.54 22.52
CA SER A 686 22.87 16.71 22.02
C SER A 686 22.59 16.59 20.53
N LEU A 687 23.56 16.12 19.73
CA LEU A 687 23.34 15.81 18.31
C LEU A 687 22.29 14.71 18.11
N GLU A 688 22.26 13.70 18.97
CA GLU A 688 21.26 12.62 18.96
C GLU A 688 19.83 13.15 19.19
N VAL A 689 19.65 14.00 20.20
CA VAL A 689 18.36 14.65 20.51
C VAL A 689 17.84 15.46 19.32
N LEU A 690 18.74 16.13 18.61
CA LEU A 690 18.44 16.92 17.41
C LEU A 690 18.26 16.06 16.14
N LYS A 691 18.43 14.73 16.23
CA LYS A 691 18.58 13.81 15.09
C LYS A 691 19.72 14.16 14.13
N ALA A 692 20.63 15.02 14.56
CA ALA A 692 21.77 15.48 13.77
C ALA A 692 22.91 14.45 13.76
N ASP A 693 22.87 13.42 14.61
CA ASP A 693 23.82 12.31 14.64
C ASP A 693 23.62 11.29 13.49
N LYS A 694 22.52 11.41 12.73
CA LYS A 694 22.22 10.58 11.57
C LYS A 694 22.14 11.43 10.30
N PHE A 695 22.66 10.88 9.21
CA PHE A 695 22.72 11.55 7.91
C PHE A 695 21.33 11.93 7.38
N SER A 696 20.36 11.03 7.49
CA SER A 696 18.95 11.28 7.15
C SER A 696 18.34 12.36 8.04
N GLY A 697 18.54 12.30 9.35
CA GLY A 697 18.03 13.32 10.27
C GLY A 697 18.52 14.75 9.96
N LEU A 698 19.77 14.91 9.50
CA LEU A 698 20.28 16.20 9.00
C LEU A 698 19.49 16.71 7.78
N LEU A 699 19.16 15.85 6.82
CA LEU A 699 18.42 16.24 5.60
C LEU A 699 17.02 16.79 5.90
N GLU A 700 16.39 16.42 7.02
CA GLU A 700 15.07 16.96 7.40
C GLU A 700 15.09 18.49 7.59
N TYR A 701 16.22 19.07 8.01
CA TYR A 701 16.35 20.52 8.21
C TYR A 701 16.21 21.34 6.92
N LEU A 702 16.30 20.70 5.74
CA LEU A 702 16.06 21.36 4.46
C LEU A 702 14.57 21.57 4.12
N ILE A 703 13.66 20.97 4.91
CA ILE A 703 12.20 21.03 4.73
C ILE A 703 11.50 21.68 5.95
N LYS A 704 12.17 21.80 7.12
CA LYS A 704 11.63 22.47 8.32
C LYS A 704 11.44 23.99 8.13
N SER A 705 10.70 24.62 9.06
CA SER A 705 10.59 26.08 9.17
C SER A 705 11.99 26.72 9.22
N GLN A 706 12.21 27.79 8.45
CA GLN A 706 13.56 28.36 8.27
C GLN A 706 14.15 28.92 9.57
N GLU A 707 13.36 29.62 10.38
CA GLU A 707 13.88 30.28 11.59
C GLU A 707 14.39 29.27 12.63
N ASP A 708 13.62 28.23 12.93
CA ASP A 708 14.04 27.17 13.87
C ASP A 708 15.22 26.36 13.31
N ALA A 709 15.17 26.02 12.02
CA ALA A 709 16.21 25.21 11.39
C ALA A 709 17.57 25.92 11.39
N ILE A 710 17.61 27.24 11.19
CA ILE A 710 18.86 28.01 11.16
C ILE A 710 19.58 27.94 12.50
N ASN A 711 18.89 28.25 13.60
CA ASN A 711 19.51 28.30 14.94
C ASN A 711 20.03 26.92 15.35
N THR A 712 19.24 25.87 15.12
CA THR A 712 19.63 24.49 15.42
C THR A 712 20.81 24.04 14.56
N MET A 713 20.87 24.41 13.28
CA MET A 713 21.98 24.04 12.41
C MET A 713 23.28 24.78 12.74
N GLU A 714 23.23 26.06 13.14
CA GLU A 714 24.41 26.77 13.63
C GLU A 714 25.00 26.10 14.88
N ASP A 715 24.14 25.71 15.82
CA ASP A 715 24.54 24.96 17.02
C ASP A 715 25.07 23.56 16.68
N THR A 716 24.42 22.85 15.75
CA THR A 716 24.87 21.54 15.24
C THR A 716 26.28 21.62 14.64
N VAL A 717 26.54 22.61 13.77
CA VAL A 717 27.86 22.81 13.17
C VAL A 717 28.90 23.16 14.23
N LYS A 718 28.58 24.03 15.21
CA LYS A 718 29.49 24.32 16.34
C LYS A 718 29.87 23.06 17.12
N LYS A 719 28.89 22.20 17.43
CA LYS A 719 29.12 20.93 18.15
C LYS A 719 30.02 19.98 17.34
N TYR A 720 29.79 19.85 16.04
CA TYR A 720 30.67 19.04 15.21
C TYR A 720 32.07 19.65 15.06
N THR A 721 32.20 20.97 14.95
CA THR A 721 33.51 21.65 14.95
C THR A 721 34.28 21.35 16.23
N PHE A 722 33.63 21.44 17.39
CA PHE A 722 34.21 21.06 18.67
C PHE A 722 34.68 19.59 18.69
N LEU A 723 33.83 18.65 18.25
CA LEU A 723 34.20 17.23 18.17
C LEU A 723 35.39 17.01 17.22
N PHE A 724 35.42 17.72 16.10
CA PHE A 724 36.49 17.62 15.12
C PHE A 724 37.83 18.13 15.66
N GLU A 725 37.82 19.27 16.36
CA GLU A 725 39.02 19.88 16.96
C GLU A 725 39.58 19.04 18.12
N GLN A 726 38.70 18.52 18.98
CA GLN A 726 39.12 17.85 20.22
C GLN A 726 39.35 16.34 20.04
N CYS A 727 38.75 15.71 19.03
CA CYS A 727 38.80 14.26 18.81
C CYS A 727 39.41 13.87 17.45
N ALA A 728 40.32 14.65 16.88
CA ALA A 728 40.88 14.44 15.53
C ALA A 728 41.37 13.00 15.25
N VAL A 729 41.88 12.29 16.27
CA VAL A 729 42.37 10.89 16.16
C VAL A 729 41.26 9.83 16.36
N ARG A 730 40.15 10.17 17.03
CA ARG A 730 39.08 9.22 17.43
C ARG A 730 37.72 9.50 16.78
N ILE A 731 37.63 10.49 15.89
CA ILE A 731 36.38 10.82 15.22
C ILE A 731 35.98 9.71 14.25
N GLN A 732 34.74 9.26 14.33
CA GLN A 732 34.25 8.19 13.47
C GLN A 732 34.03 8.71 12.05
N THR A 733 34.20 7.84 11.04
CA THR A 733 33.97 8.20 9.63
C THR A 733 32.55 8.77 9.40
N ARG A 734 31.54 8.23 10.09
CA ARG A 734 30.16 8.73 10.06
C ARG A 734 30.04 10.16 10.64
N GLU A 735 30.76 10.47 11.71
CA GLU A 735 30.77 11.83 12.29
C GLU A 735 31.40 12.84 11.32
N LYS A 736 32.49 12.45 10.62
CA LYS A 736 33.08 13.28 9.54
C LYS A 736 32.09 13.53 8.40
N GLN A 737 31.37 12.50 7.95
CA GLN A 737 30.36 12.63 6.89
C GLN A 737 29.21 13.56 7.31
N ASN A 738 28.69 13.38 8.53
CA ASN A 738 27.64 14.24 9.07
C ASN A 738 28.10 15.69 9.24
N PHE A 739 29.34 15.91 9.70
CA PHE A 739 29.92 17.26 9.79
C PHE A 739 29.98 17.95 8.42
N ILE A 740 30.41 17.23 7.37
CA ILE A 740 30.43 17.76 6.01
C ILE A 740 29.00 18.11 5.56
N LEU A 741 28.04 17.21 5.73
CA LEU A 741 26.64 17.47 5.36
C LEU A 741 26.05 18.65 6.15
N ALA A 742 26.29 18.74 7.45
CA ALA A 742 25.78 19.81 8.30
C ALA A 742 26.28 21.19 7.82
N ASN A 743 27.54 21.30 7.40
CA ASN A 743 28.08 22.51 6.79
C ASN A 743 27.41 22.83 5.45
N ILE A 744 27.20 21.82 4.60
CA ILE A 744 26.50 22.00 3.31
C ILE A 744 25.07 22.51 3.55
N ILE A 745 24.34 21.92 4.49
CA ILE A 745 22.97 22.29 4.83
C ILE A 745 22.93 23.71 5.41
N LEU A 746 23.80 24.02 6.39
CA LEU A 746 23.87 25.36 6.98
C LEU A 746 24.16 26.42 5.92
N TYR A 747 25.08 26.13 5.00
CA TYR A 747 25.36 27.03 3.88
C TYR A 747 24.12 27.26 3.00
N CYS A 748 23.37 26.20 2.69
CA CYS A 748 22.18 26.30 1.83
C CYS A 748 21.05 27.11 2.47
N ILE A 749 20.86 26.99 3.80
CA ILE A 749 19.79 27.70 4.52
C ILE A 749 20.21 29.12 4.97
N LYS A 750 21.50 29.33 5.28
CA LYS A 750 22.07 30.62 5.71
C LYS A 750 23.49 30.82 5.16
N PRO A 751 23.64 31.27 3.90
CA PRO A 751 24.94 31.48 3.27
C PRO A 751 25.83 32.52 3.98
N THR A 752 25.24 33.42 4.76
CA THR A 752 25.92 34.50 5.48
C THR A 752 26.50 34.08 6.84
N SER A 753 26.29 32.83 7.28
CA SER A 753 26.79 32.36 8.57
C SER A 753 28.31 32.24 8.56
N LYS A 754 28.97 32.91 9.52
CA LYS A 754 30.44 32.93 9.65
C LYS A 754 31.03 31.61 10.19
N ILE A 755 30.19 30.70 10.64
CA ILE A 755 30.60 29.42 11.25
C ILE A 755 30.81 28.34 10.18
N VAL A 756 30.29 28.54 8.97
CA VAL A 756 30.43 27.58 7.88
C VAL A 756 31.88 27.46 7.45
N MET A 757 32.35 26.21 7.34
CA MET A 757 33.71 25.90 6.93
C MET A 757 33.96 26.22 5.44
N PRO A 758 35.18 26.67 5.06
CA PRO A 758 35.52 26.87 3.66
C PRO A 758 35.39 25.60 2.83
N THR A 759 34.82 25.72 1.62
CA THR A 759 34.59 24.59 0.70
C THR A 759 35.84 23.76 0.43
N LYS A 760 37.00 24.40 0.31
CA LYS A 760 38.29 23.70 0.10
C LYS A 760 38.57 22.70 1.24
N LYS A 761 38.40 23.13 2.49
CA LYS A 761 38.60 22.27 3.67
C LYS A 761 37.58 21.12 3.72
N LEU A 762 36.33 21.37 3.31
CA LEU A 762 35.32 20.30 3.20
C LEU A 762 35.66 19.28 2.11
N LYS A 763 36.15 19.73 0.94
CA LYS A 763 36.65 18.83 -0.12
C LYS A 763 37.83 17.98 0.37
N ASP A 764 38.81 18.60 1.04
CA ASP A 764 39.98 17.89 1.56
C ASP A 764 39.57 16.79 2.57
N GLN A 765 38.63 17.10 3.46
CA GLN A 765 38.07 16.13 4.41
C GLN A 765 37.32 14.98 3.71
N LEU A 766 36.55 15.29 2.67
CA LEU A 766 35.85 14.26 1.90
C LEU A 766 36.83 13.35 1.14
N ARG A 767 37.94 13.88 0.61
CA ARG A 767 38.99 13.07 -0.03
C ARG A 767 39.58 12.07 0.94
N GLU A 768 39.90 12.51 2.16
CA GLU A 768 40.42 11.62 3.21
C GLU A 768 39.44 10.46 3.50
N VAL A 769 38.15 10.78 3.65
CA VAL A 769 37.09 9.77 3.87
C VAL A 769 37.00 8.79 2.69
N LEU A 770 36.98 9.29 1.44
CA LEU A 770 36.85 8.45 0.25
C LEU A 770 38.09 7.59 -0.02
N GLN A 771 39.29 8.10 0.27
CA GLN A 771 40.53 7.33 0.20
C GLN A 771 40.55 6.19 1.22
N GLN A 772 40.02 6.42 2.43
CA GLN A 772 39.95 5.41 3.48
C GLN A 772 38.97 4.26 3.14
N ILE A 773 37.80 4.56 2.57
CA ILE A 773 36.73 3.57 2.36
C ILE A 773 36.74 2.91 0.97
N GLY A 774 37.34 3.54 -0.04
CA GLY A 774 37.35 3.05 -1.43
C GLY A 774 36.02 3.18 -2.17
N PHE A 775 35.84 2.44 -3.27
CA PHE A 775 34.66 2.50 -4.16
C PHE A 775 33.61 1.41 -3.90
N THR A 776 33.89 0.47 -3.00
CA THR A 776 33.04 -0.70 -2.69
C THR A 776 32.40 -0.62 -1.30
N TYR A 777 32.41 0.56 -0.68
CA TYR A 777 31.82 0.77 0.65
C TYR A 777 30.31 0.53 0.59
N PRO A 778 29.72 -0.22 1.54
CA PRO A 778 28.30 -0.61 1.44
C PRO A 778 27.32 0.55 1.70
N PHE A 779 27.77 1.68 2.23
CA PHE A 779 26.89 2.81 2.59
C PHE A 779 27.00 3.98 1.58
N PRO A 780 25.87 4.55 1.13
CA PRO A 780 25.84 5.58 0.07
C PRO A 780 26.28 6.99 0.49
N GLU A 781 26.23 7.33 1.78
CA GLU A 781 26.44 8.67 2.32
C GLU A 781 27.72 9.37 1.81
N PRO A 782 28.93 8.77 1.86
CA PRO A 782 30.13 9.42 1.36
C PRO A 782 30.11 9.65 -0.15
N TYR A 783 29.52 8.76 -0.94
CA TYR A 783 29.39 8.95 -2.39
C TYR A 783 28.34 10.00 -2.75
N PHE A 784 27.29 10.14 -1.93
CA PHE A 784 26.34 11.24 -2.05
C PHE A 784 27.00 12.58 -1.76
N LEU A 785 27.85 12.68 -0.73
CA LEU A 785 28.65 13.88 -0.48
C LEU A 785 29.57 14.22 -1.66
N ALA A 786 30.17 13.20 -2.30
CA ALA A 786 30.95 13.38 -3.53
C ALA A 786 30.08 13.95 -4.66
N SER A 787 28.85 13.46 -4.81
CA SER A 787 27.91 13.99 -5.81
C SER A 787 27.55 15.45 -5.62
N LEU A 788 27.75 16.03 -4.43
CA LEU A 788 27.56 17.45 -4.15
C LEU A 788 28.88 18.23 -4.29
N LEU A 789 29.92 17.83 -3.57
CA LEU A 789 31.17 18.61 -3.51
C LEU A 789 32.05 18.45 -4.75
N PHE A 790 32.04 17.27 -5.39
CA PHE A 790 32.89 16.94 -6.54
C PHE A 790 32.14 17.01 -7.87
N TRP A 791 30.89 17.49 -7.87
CA TRP A 791 30.16 17.68 -9.12
C TRP A 791 30.86 18.72 -10.01
N PRO A 792 31.04 18.46 -11.31
CA PRO A 792 31.68 19.40 -12.22
C PRO A 792 30.98 20.76 -12.27
N GLU A 793 31.72 21.86 -12.12
CA GLU A 793 31.17 23.22 -12.23
C GLU A 793 31.07 23.69 -13.69
N ASN A 794 32.01 23.25 -14.52
CA ASN A 794 32.12 23.62 -15.91
C ASN A 794 32.83 22.51 -16.69
N GLN A 795 33.11 22.76 -17.96
CA GLN A 795 33.79 21.79 -18.83
C GLN A 795 35.29 21.58 -18.48
N LYS A 796 35.84 22.33 -17.50
CA LYS A 796 37.20 22.11 -16.99
C LYS A 796 37.13 21.23 -15.75
N LEU A 797 37.54 19.98 -15.89
CA LEU A 797 37.51 19.01 -14.80
C LEU A 797 38.69 19.21 -13.85
N ASP A 798 38.40 19.35 -12.56
CA ASP A 798 39.41 19.24 -11.50
C ASP A 798 39.70 17.76 -11.16
N GLN A 799 40.69 17.53 -10.29
CA GLN A 799 41.10 16.18 -9.88
C GLN A 799 39.92 15.34 -9.33
N ASP A 800 38.99 15.98 -8.62
CA ASP A 800 37.86 15.30 -8.00
C ASP A 800 36.77 14.96 -9.02
N SER A 801 36.45 15.92 -9.89
CA SER A 801 35.42 15.82 -10.93
C SER A 801 35.72 14.70 -11.92
N LYS A 802 37.01 14.38 -12.15
CA LYS A 802 37.44 13.25 -12.99
C LYS A 802 36.97 11.89 -12.46
N GLN A 803 36.74 11.74 -11.15
CA GLN A 803 36.29 10.48 -10.54
C GLN A 803 34.75 10.41 -10.37
N MET A 804 34.01 11.43 -10.81
CA MET A 804 32.57 11.54 -10.53
C MET A 804 31.74 10.39 -11.14
N GLU A 805 32.12 9.87 -12.30
CA GLU A 805 31.47 8.69 -12.89
C GLU A 805 31.54 7.47 -11.97
N ARG A 806 32.72 7.20 -11.41
CA ARG A 806 32.93 6.11 -10.45
C ARG A 806 32.14 6.32 -9.17
N TYR A 807 32.17 7.53 -8.61
CA TYR A 807 31.39 7.83 -7.39
C TYR A 807 29.88 7.73 -7.63
N ALA A 808 29.37 8.13 -8.79
CA ALA A 808 27.97 7.97 -9.14
C ALA A 808 27.56 6.49 -9.25
N GLN A 809 28.42 5.64 -9.83
CA GLN A 809 28.19 4.21 -9.90
C GLN A 809 28.26 3.55 -8.52
N SER A 810 29.26 3.89 -7.70
CA SER A 810 29.36 3.42 -6.32
C SER A 810 28.14 3.82 -5.50
N LEU A 811 27.65 5.05 -5.63
CA LEU A 811 26.43 5.54 -4.96
C LEU A 811 25.20 4.68 -5.31
N GLN A 812 24.99 4.40 -6.60
CA GLN A 812 23.87 3.56 -7.04
C GLN A 812 23.99 2.12 -6.52
N ASN A 813 25.20 1.55 -6.56
CA ASN A 813 25.47 0.19 -6.12
C ASN A 813 25.29 0.04 -4.60
N SER A 814 25.86 0.95 -3.81
CA SER A 814 25.73 0.94 -2.35
C SER A 814 24.28 1.16 -1.93
N PHE A 815 23.56 2.09 -2.58
CA PHE A 815 22.14 2.30 -2.30
C PHE A 815 21.30 1.06 -2.63
N ARG A 816 21.51 0.44 -3.80
CA ARG A 816 20.82 -0.80 -4.19
C ARG A 816 21.15 -1.96 -3.26
N GLY A 817 22.37 -2.04 -2.75
CA GLY A 817 22.78 -3.06 -1.78
C GLY A 817 22.13 -2.83 -0.40
N HIS A 818 22.19 -1.61 0.12
CA HIS A 818 21.76 -1.28 1.48
C HIS A 818 20.24 -1.16 1.63
N TYR A 819 19.56 -0.56 0.64
CA TYR A 819 18.12 -0.24 0.70
C TYR A 819 17.28 -1.08 -0.28
N LYS A 820 17.82 -2.22 -0.76
CA LYS A 820 17.16 -3.09 -1.77
C LYS A 820 15.70 -3.40 -1.43
N HIS A 821 15.46 -3.80 -0.18
CA HIS A 821 14.17 -4.26 0.32
C HIS A 821 13.10 -3.15 0.37
N MET A 822 13.50 -1.87 0.49
CA MET A 822 12.57 -0.73 0.47
C MET A 822 12.31 -0.20 -0.94
N TYR A 823 13.28 -0.36 -1.86
CA TYR A 823 13.26 0.21 -3.20
C TYR A 823 12.11 -0.30 -4.10
N ARG A 824 11.55 -1.48 -3.80
CA ARG A 824 10.39 -2.04 -4.53
C ARG A 824 9.16 -1.13 -4.43
N THR A 825 8.87 -0.61 -3.24
CA THR A 825 7.64 0.14 -2.97
C THR A 825 7.84 1.65 -2.84
N LYS A 826 9.10 2.08 -2.66
CA LYS A 826 9.48 3.49 -2.48
C LYS A 826 10.48 3.93 -3.53
N GLN A 827 10.74 5.23 -3.59
CA GLN A 827 11.71 5.86 -4.49
C GLN A 827 12.53 6.90 -3.72
N PRO A 828 13.81 7.12 -4.07
CA PRO A 828 14.65 8.07 -3.36
C PRO A 828 14.17 9.52 -3.51
N ILE A 829 14.39 10.34 -2.48
CA ILE A 829 14.02 11.76 -2.46
C ILE A 829 15.23 12.62 -2.86
N ALA A 830 15.05 13.53 -3.81
CA ALA A 830 16.04 14.57 -4.08
C ALA A 830 15.86 15.76 -3.14
N TYR A 831 16.88 16.07 -2.36
CA TYR A 831 16.89 17.19 -1.42
C TYR A 831 17.58 18.43 -1.96
N PHE A 832 18.55 18.24 -2.86
CA PHE A 832 19.28 19.31 -3.52
C PHE A 832 19.00 19.26 -5.01
N PHE A 833 18.95 20.43 -5.64
CA PHE A 833 18.79 20.61 -7.07
C PHE A 833 19.87 21.54 -7.59
N LEU A 834 20.30 21.33 -8.84
CA LEU A 834 21.28 22.20 -9.46
C LEU A 834 20.64 23.52 -9.90
N GLY A 835 21.18 24.62 -9.42
CA GLY A 835 20.81 26.00 -9.69
C GLY A 835 21.87 26.75 -10.49
N LYS A 836 21.58 28.01 -10.82
CA LYS A 836 22.42 28.87 -11.67
C LYS A 836 23.59 29.56 -10.93
N GLY A 837 23.71 29.35 -9.62
CA GLY A 837 24.80 29.92 -8.81
C GLY A 837 26.15 29.25 -9.03
N ASN A 838 27.20 29.81 -8.42
CA ASN A 838 28.57 29.26 -8.46
C ASN A 838 28.99 28.67 -7.10
N ASN A 839 29.99 27.79 -7.09
CA ASN A 839 30.45 27.09 -5.88
C ASN A 839 29.27 26.44 -5.14
N MET A 840 29.20 26.57 -3.81
CA MET A 840 28.12 26.02 -2.99
C MET A 840 26.76 26.71 -3.22
N ASN A 841 26.72 27.95 -3.74
CA ASN A 841 25.48 28.67 -4.07
C ASN A 841 24.75 28.05 -5.28
N ARG A 842 25.36 27.07 -5.96
CA ARG A 842 24.71 26.32 -7.04
C ARG A 842 23.66 25.33 -6.54
N PHE A 843 23.62 25.00 -5.25
CA PHE A 843 22.65 24.02 -4.74
C PHE A 843 21.40 24.72 -4.21
N VAL A 844 20.25 24.36 -4.78
CA VAL A 844 18.93 24.81 -4.34
C VAL A 844 18.28 23.65 -3.60
N HIS A 845 17.98 23.83 -2.31
CA HIS A 845 17.32 22.78 -1.54
C HIS A 845 15.80 22.73 -1.81
N LYS A 846 15.21 21.55 -1.64
CA LYS A 846 13.78 21.31 -1.89
C LYS A 846 12.86 22.31 -1.19
N GLY A 847 13.09 22.62 0.09
CA GLY A 847 12.27 23.59 0.84
C GLY A 847 12.22 24.99 0.22
N LYS A 848 13.30 25.44 -0.45
CA LYS A 848 13.31 26.73 -1.17
C LYS A 848 12.45 26.71 -2.43
N ILE A 849 12.37 25.54 -3.09
CA ILE A 849 11.44 25.32 -4.21
C ILE A 849 10.00 25.33 -3.68
N ASP A 850 9.72 24.63 -2.58
CA ASP A 850 8.39 24.58 -1.95
C ASP A 850 7.88 26.00 -1.59
N GLN A 851 8.76 26.89 -1.13
CA GLN A 851 8.44 28.30 -0.81
C GLN A 851 7.97 29.13 -2.02
N CYS A 852 8.29 28.72 -3.25
CA CYS A 852 7.81 29.42 -4.45
C CYS A 852 6.28 29.40 -4.58
N PHE A 853 5.61 28.46 -3.88
CA PHE A 853 4.19 28.19 -3.98
C PHE A 853 3.37 28.67 -2.75
N GLY A 854 3.98 29.36 -1.79
CA GLY A 854 3.27 29.88 -0.61
C GLY A 854 2.55 28.82 0.24
N LYS A 855 1.40 29.15 0.85
CA LYS A 855 0.58 28.24 1.68
C LYS A 855 -0.40 27.40 0.83
N THR A 856 0.05 26.85 -0.30
CA THR A 856 -0.82 25.99 -1.11
C THR A 856 -1.09 24.67 -0.37
N PRO A 857 -2.36 24.20 -0.26
CA PRO A 857 -2.71 23.08 0.61
C PRO A 857 -2.12 21.72 0.18
N ASP A 858 -1.65 21.57 -1.07
CA ASP A 858 -1.06 20.30 -1.53
C ASP A 858 0.16 20.48 -2.44
N ILE A 859 1.30 20.83 -1.84
CA ILE A 859 2.61 20.91 -2.51
C ILE A 859 3.02 19.55 -3.09
N ASN A 860 2.64 18.43 -2.46
CA ASN A 860 3.00 17.09 -2.93
C ASN A 860 2.37 16.78 -4.29
N PHE A 861 1.11 17.15 -4.49
CA PHE A 861 0.44 17.04 -5.78
C PHE A 861 1.16 17.83 -6.88
N LEU A 862 1.68 19.02 -6.58
CA LEU A 862 2.44 19.81 -7.56
C LEU A 862 3.72 19.08 -8.01
N TRP A 863 4.44 18.46 -7.07
CA TRP A 863 5.65 17.68 -7.37
C TRP A 863 5.36 16.46 -8.25
N GLN A 864 4.25 15.76 -8.00
CA GLN A 864 3.88 14.57 -8.76
C GLN A 864 3.28 14.89 -10.13
N SER A 865 2.46 15.93 -10.23
CA SER A 865 1.85 16.36 -11.48
C SER A 865 2.86 16.99 -12.45
N GLY A 866 4.05 17.33 -11.96
CA GLY A 866 5.07 18.10 -12.69
C GLY A 866 4.73 19.58 -12.80
N ALA A 867 3.66 20.05 -12.16
CA ALA A 867 3.28 21.47 -12.16
C ALA A 867 4.36 22.36 -11.51
N VAL A 868 5.17 21.81 -10.60
CA VAL A 868 6.32 22.51 -10.00
C VAL A 868 7.26 23.09 -11.06
N TRP A 869 7.47 22.39 -12.16
CA TRP A 869 8.44 22.78 -13.20
C TRP A 869 7.95 23.90 -14.12
N LYS A 870 6.64 24.17 -14.08
CA LYS A 870 6.00 25.25 -14.87
C LYS A 870 6.06 26.61 -14.17
N GLU A 871 6.38 26.65 -12.88
CA GLU A 871 6.45 27.87 -12.10
C GLU A 871 7.69 28.69 -12.47
N LYS A 872 7.50 29.96 -12.86
CA LYS A 872 8.57 30.84 -13.32
C LYS A 872 9.65 31.03 -12.26
N LYS A 873 9.26 31.19 -11.00
CA LYS A 873 10.22 31.32 -9.89
C LYS A 873 11.14 30.10 -9.78
N VAL A 874 10.62 28.89 -10.04
CA VAL A 874 11.42 27.66 -10.02
C VAL A 874 12.38 27.61 -11.21
N GLN A 875 11.92 27.98 -12.41
CA GLN A 875 12.75 28.04 -13.62
C GLN A 875 13.87 29.10 -13.52
N GLU A 876 13.63 30.19 -12.79
CA GLU A 876 14.62 31.21 -12.51
C GLU A 876 15.71 30.69 -11.57
N LEU A 877 15.34 29.91 -10.55
CA LEU A 877 16.26 29.32 -9.57
C LEU A 877 17.14 28.19 -10.15
N LEU A 878 16.55 27.29 -10.93
CA LEU A 878 17.19 26.03 -11.33
C LEU A 878 17.95 26.14 -12.66
N LEU A 879 19.07 25.42 -12.76
CA LEU A 879 19.83 25.28 -14.00
C LEU A 879 19.30 24.07 -14.78
N ARG A 880 18.85 24.33 -16.01
CA ARG A 880 18.44 23.28 -16.94
C ARG A 880 19.67 22.77 -17.69
N LEU A 881 19.98 21.49 -17.55
CA LEU A 881 21.13 20.86 -18.18
C LEU A 881 20.75 20.28 -19.53
N LYS A 882 21.75 20.08 -20.39
CA LYS A 882 21.63 19.30 -21.63
C LYS A 882 22.38 17.98 -21.46
N GLY A 883 21.78 16.89 -21.88
CA GLY A 883 22.37 15.55 -21.84
C GLY A 883 21.95 14.72 -23.04
N ARG A 884 22.25 13.43 -22.97
CA ARG A 884 21.85 12.43 -23.96
C ARG A 884 21.04 11.32 -23.29
N ALA A 885 19.97 10.88 -23.93
CA ALA A 885 19.22 9.70 -23.55
C ALA A 885 19.64 8.53 -24.46
N GLU A 886 20.04 7.41 -23.85
CA GLU A 886 20.49 6.21 -24.55
C GLU A 886 20.10 4.96 -23.73
N TYR A 887 19.44 3.97 -24.35
CA TYR A 887 19.00 2.72 -23.71
C TYR A 887 18.28 2.88 -22.35
N ASN A 888 17.35 3.84 -22.24
CA ASN A 888 16.60 4.18 -21.02
C ASN A 888 17.46 4.71 -19.86
N CYS A 889 18.71 5.06 -20.13
CA CYS A 889 19.59 5.77 -19.23
C CYS A 889 19.78 7.20 -19.73
N LEU A 890 19.93 8.13 -18.79
CA LEU A 890 20.34 9.49 -19.10
C LEU A 890 21.83 9.63 -18.80
N TYR A 891 22.53 10.35 -19.65
CA TYR A 891 23.93 10.64 -19.45
C TYR A 891 24.17 12.13 -19.61
N ILE A 892 25.07 12.65 -18.78
CA ILE A 892 25.64 13.97 -18.94
C ILE A 892 27.14 13.85 -19.16
N GLU A 893 27.65 14.56 -20.16
CA GLU A 893 29.07 14.62 -20.48
C GLU A 893 29.67 15.93 -19.97
N TYR A 894 30.77 15.81 -19.23
CA TYR A 894 31.62 16.94 -18.84
C TYR A 894 33.05 16.70 -19.29
N GLY A 895 33.76 17.77 -19.66
CA GLY A 895 35.16 17.74 -20.08
C GLY A 895 35.39 18.09 -21.55
N THR A 896 36.43 18.88 -21.83
CA THR A 896 36.83 19.20 -23.22
C THR A 896 37.83 18.20 -23.80
N ASN A 897 38.81 17.75 -23.02
CA ASN A 897 39.90 16.86 -23.47
C ASN A 897 39.69 15.43 -22.95
N GLU A 898 39.58 15.29 -21.63
CA GLU A 898 39.14 14.05 -20.98
C GLU A 898 37.64 14.21 -20.68
N LYS A 899 36.81 13.31 -21.19
CA LYS A 899 35.36 13.33 -20.95
C LYS A 899 34.98 12.37 -19.82
N VAL A 900 34.14 12.84 -18.91
CA VAL A 900 33.50 12.02 -17.87
C VAL A 900 32.02 11.90 -18.23
N THR A 901 31.52 10.66 -18.24
CA THR A 901 30.12 10.37 -18.59
C THR A 901 29.39 9.95 -17.33
N ILE A 902 28.53 10.82 -16.79
CA ILE A 902 27.84 10.55 -15.53
C ILE A 902 26.43 10.00 -15.82
N PRO A 903 26.08 8.80 -15.32
CA PRO A 903 24.74 8.25 -15.46
C PRO A 903 23.74 8.92 -14.52
N ILE A 904 22.57 9.25 -15.04
CA ILE A 904 21.45 9.91 -14.35
C ILE A 904 20.21 9.04 -14.46
N THR A 905 19.46 8.90 -13.37
CA THR A 905 18.21 8.12 -13.36
C THR A 905 17.00 9.04 -13.57
N PRO A 906 16.06 8.73 -14.47
CA PRO A 906 14.79 9.46 -14.54
C PRO A 906 14.03 9.38 -13.21
N ALA A 907 13.55 10.51 -12.70
CA ALA A 907 12.79 10.53 -11.44
C ALA A 907 11.46 9.79 -11.55
N PHE A 908 10.86 9.75 -12.75
CA PHE A 908 9.65 8.99 -13.03
C PHE A 908 9.90 8.03 -14.20
N TRP A 909 9.59 6.75 -13.99
CA TRP A 909 9.71 5.71 -15.01
C TRP A 909 8.78 6.01 -16.18
N GLY A 910 9.29 5.84 -17.40
CA GLY A 910 8.56 6.13 -18.64
C GLY A 910 8.80 7.52 -19.23
N GLN A 911 9.37 8.50 -18.51
CA GLN A 911 9.59 9.85 -19.08
C GLN A 911 10.53 9.92 -20.28
N LEU A 912 11.33 8.86 -20.53
CA LEU A 912 12.17 8.78 -21.71
C LEU A 912 11.37 8.21 -22.88
N ARG A 913 11.37 8.92 -24.02
CA ARG A 913 10.89 8.36 -25.28
C ARG A 913 11.83 7.22 -25.66
N SER A 914 11.36 5.98 -25.55
CA SER A 914 12.20 4.83 -25.79
C SER A 914 12.36 4.65 -27.31
N GLY A 915 13.59 4.77 -27.78
CA GLY A 915 14.01 4.57 -29.16
C GLY A 915 15.49 4.22 -29.18
N ARG A 916 15.98 3.46 -30.17
CA ARG A 916 17.41 3.14 -30.33
C ARG A 916 18.28 4.37 -30.71
N SER A 917 17.67 5.53 -30.87
CA SER A 917 18.37 6.78 -31.19
C SER A 917 18.89 7.44 -29.94
N ILE A 918 20.13 7.92 -30.00
CA ILE A 918 20.69 8.85 -29.03
C ILE A 918 19.92 10.17 -29.16
N GLU A 919 19.07 10.48 -28.19
CA GLU A 919 18.28 11.71 -28.20
C GLU A 919 18.97 12.77 -27.33
N LYS A 920 19.07 14.00 -27.83
CA LYS A 920 19.49 15.14 -27.01
C LYS A 920 18.31 15.55 -26.16
N VAL A 921 18.55 15.72 -24.87
CA VAL A 921 17.50 16.03 -23.89
C VAL A 921 17.94 17.15 -22.97
N SER A 922 16.96 17.87 -22.42
CA SER A 922 17.15 18.82 -21.34
C SER A 922 16.36 18.38 -20.11
N PHE A 923 16.88 18.67 -18.91
CA PHE A 923 16.24 18.30 -17.65
C PHE A 923 16.78 19.13 -16.49
N TYR A 924 16.05 19.13 -15.37
CA TYR A 924 16.55 19.60 -14.08
C TYR A 924 17.20 18.45 -13.31
N LEU A 925 18.37 18.71 -12.72
CA LEU A 925 19.12 17.72 -11.97
C LEU A 925 18.81 17.83 -10.46
N GLY A 926 18.38 16.73 -9.85
CA GLY A 926 18.25 16.57 -8.41
C GLY A 926 19.24 15.54 -7.86
N PHE A 927 19.69 15.74 -6.64
CA PHE A 927 20.64 14.85 -5.94
C PHE A 927 19.90 14.09 -4.85
N SER A 928 19.91 12.76 -4.94
CA SER A 928 19.32 11.84 -3.97
C SER A 928 20.34 10.84 -3.48
N ILE A 929 20.09 10.22 -2.31
CA ILE A 929 20.94 9.14 -1.78
C ILE A 929 20.97 7.90 -2.70
N GLY A 930 19.99 7.77 -3.61
CA GLY A 930 19.96 6.72 -4.62
C GLY A 930 20.70 7.06 -5.92
N GLY A 931 21.30 8.24 -5.99
CA GLY A 931 21.99 8.75 -7.18
C GLY A 931 21.36 10.03 -7.75
N PRO A 932 21.99 10.61 -8.77
CA PRO A 932 21.45 11.77 -9.46
C PRO A 932 20.15 11.42 -10.20
N LEU A 933 19.15 12.30 -10.07
CA LEU A 933 17.81 12.16 -10.62
C LEU A 933 17.53 13.26 -11.65
N ALA A 934 16.99 12.90 -12.81
CA ALA A 934 16.52 13.85 -13.81
C ALA A 934 15.02 14.09 -13.66
N TYR A 935 14.65 15.36 -13.60
CA TYR A 935 13.28 15.85 -13.53
C TYR A 935 12.93 16.67 -14.76
N ASP A 936 11.65 16.66 -15.14
CA ASP A 936 11.12 17.47 -16.24
C ASP A 936 11.91 17.28 -17.55
N ILE A 937 12.07 16.02 -17.97
CA ILE A 937 12.87 15.68 -19.14
C ILE A 937 12.13 16.11 -20.42
N GLU A 938 12.78 16.94 -21.23
CA GLU A 938 12.31 17.39 -22.54
C GLU A 938 13.34 17.05 -23.62
N ILE A 939 12.89 16.71 -24.82
CA ILE A 939 13.78 16.47 -25.97
C ILE A 939 14.13 17.80 -26.62
N ILE A 940 15.40 17.96 -27.03
CA ILE A 940 15.96 19.16 -27.68
C ILE A 940 16.15 18.95 -29.17
#